data_AF-A0A1Y1YKU9-F1
#
_entry.id   AF-A0A1Y1YKU9-F1
#
_cell.length_a   1.000
_cell.length_b   1.000
_cell.length_c   1.000
_cell.angle_alpha   90.00
_cell.angle_beta   90.00
_cell.angle_gamma   90.00
#
_symmetry.space_group_name_H-M   'P 1'
#
loop_
_entity.id
_entity.type
_entity.pdbx_description
1 polymer ?
#
loop_
_entity_poly.entity_id
_entity_poly.type
_entity_poly.pdbx_seq_one_letter_code
_entity_poly.pdbx_strand_id
1 'polypeptide(L)'
;MEKDHPEDLPTYTDAVRVRPWIYRRPKRRTVRLLAIACIAYFAFSTYKIASNTAKPSTNLLIERLHQDYATCASLKRNPAAKTSEKPRNYNKRWVNSTRPLLIRNATVWTGEPAAGTSDDDARLGKGYAWVRSDVFVDHGLIKKIRPVYNIDDLPRHTEIFDAHGRQLTAGIVDMHSHAGLGSVGNLQDDVNELSSDITPYVRSLDGLDPLQPEIQFIKSGGVTASLILPGSGNNMGGEAFVVKFAVGKQNGRAEISTQDMIADPDKNWRYMKMACGENPKRVYGKVGERGPFSRLGESWEFRHALEQARDYVRSQDEWCAAAESLGAERMTTYLPQELRWESLGAVLRGQVRVNTHCYTIPDLEAFVEHTNEFRFRVYAFHHAHQTYLVPEILKRAWGGAPAAALFADNMYYKVEAYTASEKAGKILYENNITPTYVSDNPVLNSQHVVFEAAKAYGYGLPYHAALAGVTSAPAELLGLGDQFGKIKETFDADIVLWDSDPLSVGATPVQVWIDGAAQFQDPVVLEKPESKPITPNPLLGKDVEVRELGGSAVFTGISRVFLGPNTNTTFLPREDLPAVAIIVGGALSCVGSCQDELAVAHASHIPVFALQNGYITPPFTSFGSSLGLIEIDAESDTQDGPPPKDGNGIARAIDGLQFGGKQLARAFEHGVTNAITAPSTGSIDARGISVGFRTNAKNVLQKDAVFDEEVAIHYVLSLGAKSEMGSISNALGELRGKLLEAVNGNSATVGAGADNTGPKTKDHYTEKAYLKRVVSGTLPLVLSAHSADTIASIIRLKTEIEAAIAMTLSTATPQPSPSPKLNFIILGASESHLLARELAAEQISIVLAPLLPHAQSWDQRRGLTGAPLTNGTVIDSLVKAGVLVGIGVEEVWETRDLGLLAGIAYANGEGRLGEQDALNLVGANFERMLRKGRGSGEERRRKWREEWLVWEGSPLEIGGRVRAVGGVESGNAPEIAFVHSLHFFAAPIVLTSPASRARLQVTMSSETSHFNAIQAETTFLQDFDPDHKVQKASLDIPLLWTGQSPFQKTTDDELRGKLETAVSRKGMGDKVHYADPDDRMYSVPKLNVNHVKLWYHSQPKEGARLSMAVDIRGHGCELIMPNQILDHEYPYDAQSRGDTTANITFKDTLVEMHVDHGVDVLTYNGDGHKLWVCYPPTAPNIRTLSKVDVHRYATL
;
A
#
# COMPACT_ATOMS: atom_id res chain seq x y z
N MET A 1 -18.62 95.48 -39.70
CA MET A 1 -20.06 95.33 -39.51
C MET A 1 -20.45 93.99 -40.09
N GLU A 2 -21.02 93.13 -39.25
CA GLU A 2 -22.22 92.28 -39.48
C GLU A 2 -22.69 92.11 -40.94
N LYS A 3 -23.24 90.98 -41.39
CA LYS A 3 -23.72 89.72 -40.79
C LYS A 3 -24.21 88.86 -41.97
N ASP A 4 -24.33 87.57 -41.69
CA ASP A 4 -25.37 86.64 -42.15
C ASP A 4 -25.46 86.17 -43.63
N HIS A 5 -25.29 84.84 -43.73
CA HIS A 5 -25.90 83.83 -44.63
C HIS A 5 -27.41 84.06 -44.90
N PRO A 6 -28.10 83.36 -45.85
CA PRO A 6 -27.84 81.99 -46.36
C PRO A 6 -28.20 81.68 -47.86
N GLU A 7 -27.87 80.44 -48.27
CA GLU A 7 -28.55 79.47 -49.19
C GLU A 7 -29.18 79.99 -50.52
N ASP A 8 -29.07 79.36 -51.70
CA ASP A 8 -29.07 77.94 -52.08
C ASP A 8 -28.65 77.76 -53.58
N LEU A 9 -28.33 76.53 -53.97
CA LEU A 9 -27.92 75.87 -55.25
C LEU A 9 -28.53 76.35 -56.62
N PRO A 10 -28.16 75.80 -57.83
CA PRO A 10 -26.86 75.35 -58.41
C PRO A 10 -26.64 75.73 -59.92
N THR A 11 -25.43 75.42 -60.45
CA THR A 11 -25.02 75.14 -61.86
C THR A 11 -25.14 76.21 -62.99
N TYR A 12 -24.06 76.43 -63.74
CA TYR A 12 -23.99 76.29 -65.22
C TYR A 12 -22.56 76.45 -65.78
N THR A 13 -22.33 75.84 -66.94
CA THR A 13 -21.10 75.79 -67.74
C THR A 13 -20.89 77.03 -68.63
N ASP A 14 -19.63 77.32 -68.99
CA ASP A 14 -19.11 77.34 -70.38
C ASP A 14 -18.07 78.44 -70.74
N ALA A 15 -17.00 77.97 -71.41
CA ALA A 15 -16.24 78.55 -72.54
C ALA A 15 -15.53 79.93 -72.38
N VAL A 16 -14.40 80.25 -73.03
CA VAL A 16 -14.03 80.11 -74.44
C VAL A 16 -12.49 80.13 -74.62
N ARG A 17 -12.07 79.47 -75.71
CA ARG A 17 -10.77 79.40 -76.44
C ARG A 17 -10.05 80.77 -76.58
N VAL A 18 -8.73 80.85 -76.82
CA VAL A 18 -8.06 80.69 -78.14
C VAL A 18 -6.53 80.45 -77.96
N ARG A 19 -5.96 79.59 -78.82
CA ARG A 19 -4.53 79.23 -79.04
C ARG A 19 -3.87 80.24 -80.03
N PRO A 20 -2.53 80.42 -80.11
CA PRO A 20 -1.63 79.31 -80.49
C PRO A 20 -0.13 79.35 -80.05
N TRP A 21 0.46 78.14 -80.07
CA TRP A 21 1.83 77.70 -80.49
C TRP A 21 3.04 78.67 -80.36
N ILE A 22 4.28 78.29 -80.04
CA ILE A 22 5.02 77.07 -79.64
C ILE A 22 6.44 77.57 -79.23
N TYR A 23 7.15 76.93 -78.29
CA TYR A 23 8.55 76.45 -78.44
C TYR A 23 9.06 75.74 -77.17
N ARG A 24 10.16 74.99 -77.34
CA ARG A 24 10.48 73.68 -76.76
C ARG A 24 11.45 73.72 -75.56
N ARG A 25 11.25 72.71 -74.67
CA ARG A 25 12.25 71.93 -73.86
C ARG A 25 12.88 72.60 -72.60
N PRO A 26 13.23 71.81 -71.54
CA PRO A 26 13.78 70.45 -71.64
C PRO A 26 13.23 69.38 -70.67
N LYS A 27 12.81 68.23 -71.23
CA LYS A 27 12.71 66.92 -70.56
C LYS A 27 14.11 66.31 -70.34
N ARG A 28 14.96 66.92 -69.51
CA ARG A 28 16.28 66.34 -69.14
C ARG A 28 16.41 66.00 -67.64
N ARG A 29 15.68 66.70 -66.76
CA ARG A 29 15.68 66.41 -65.31
C ARG A 29 14.87 65.17 -64.95
N THR A 30 13.72 64.96 -65.59
CA THR A 30 12.83 63.82 -65.32
C THR A 30 13.45 62.48 -65.70
N VAL A 31 14.20 62.41 -66.80
CA VAL A 31 14.90 61.18 -67.23
C VAL A 31 16.07 60.85 -66.29
N ARG A 32 16.80 61.85 -65.78
CA ARG A 32 17.88 61.63 -64.81
C ARG A 32 17.37 61.19 -63.45
N LEU A 33 16.25 61.74 -62.98
CA LEU A 33 15.60 61.32 -61.74
C LEU A 33 15.06 59.89 -61.84
N LEU A 34 14.44 59.52 -62.97
CA LEU A 34 14.02 58.14 -63.23
C LEU A 34 15.20 57.17 -63.31
N ALA A 35 16.31 57.56 -63.94
CA ALA A 35 17.51 56.73 -64.00
C ALA A 35 18.14 56.52 -62.62
N ILE A 36 18.23 57.58 -61.79
CA ILE A 36 18.73 57.48 -60.41
C ILE A 36 17.78 56.63 -59.55
N ALA A 37 16.47 56.78 -59.69
CA ALA A 37 15.49 55.95 -58.99
C ALA A 37 15.58 54.48 -59.42
N CYS A 38 15.79 54.20 -60.71
CA CYS A 38 15.99 52.84 -61.20
C CYS A 38 17.30 52.24 -60.69
N ILE A 39 18.40 53.01 -60.64
CA ILE A 39 19.69 52.56 -60.09
C ILE A 39 19.59 52.34 -58.58
N ALA A 40 18.92 53.24 -57.84
CA ALA A 40 18.68 53.08 -56.42
C ALA A 40 17.79 51.87 -56.13
N TYR A 41 16.76 51.63 -56.95
CA TYR A 41 15.93 50.43 -56.86
C TYR A 41 16.72 49.17 -57.20
N PHE A 42 17.58 49.20 -58.22
CA PHE A 42 18.46 48.08 -58.56
C PHE A 42 19.49 47.81 -57.46
N ALA A 43 20.10 48.85 -56.89
CA ALA A 43 21.04 48.76 -55.77
C ALA A 43 20.34 48.24 -54.51
N PHE A 44 19.12 48.72 -54.21
CA PHE A 44 18.31 48.22 -53.11
C PHE A 44 17.90 46.76 -53.31
N SER A 45 17.49 46.40 -54.53
CA SER A 45 17.08 45.04 -54.88
C SER A 45 18.28 44.08 -54.85
N THR A 46 19.43 44.48 -55.38
CA THR A 46 20.68 43.69 -55.31
C THR A 46 21.23 43.61 -53.90
N TYR A 47 21.11 44.66 -53.08
CA TYR A 47 21.42 44.61 -51.66
C TYR A 47 20.48 43.68 -50.91
N LYS A 48 19.17 43.72 -51.18
CA LYS A 48 18.18 42.77 -50.63
C LYS A 48 18.45 41.33 -51.06
N ILE A 49 18.85 41.11 -52.32
CA ILE A 49 19.22 39.78 -52.82
C ILE A 49 20.53 39.33 -52.18
N ALA A 50 21.53 40.20 -52.06
CA ALA A 50 22.82 39.91 -51.42
C ALA A 50 22.67 39.66 -49.90
N SER A 51 21.83 40.42 -49.21
CA SER A 51 21.54 40.21 -47.79
C SER A 51 20.67 38.98 -47.53
N ASN A 52 19.78 38.62 -48.48
CA ASN A 52 19.03 37.37 -48.43
C ASN A 52 19.82 36.14 -48.91
N THR A 53 20.99 36.32 -49.54
CA THR A 53 21.90 35.22 -49.97
C THR A 53 23.16 35.10 -49.11
N ALA A 54 23.41 36.03 -48.20
CA ALA A 54 24.39 35.87 -47.15
C ALA A 54 23.97 34.68 -46.28
N LYS A 55 24.74 33.58 -46.33
CA LYS A 55 24.55 32.45 -45.41
C LYS A 55 24.57 33.02 -43.99
N PRO A 56 23.53 32.82 -43.16
CA PRO A 56 23.63 33.17 -41.76
C PRO A 56 24.85 32.45 -41.20
N SER A 57 25.87 33.21 -40.77
CA SER A 57 27.01 32.62 -40.07
C SER A 57 26.50 32.25 -38.69
N THR A 58 26.03 31.03 -38.53
CA THR A 58 25.70 30.50 -37.20
C THR A 58 27.04 30.30 -36.49
N ASN A 59 27.16 30.81 -35.26
CA ASN A 59 28.30 30.49 -34.39
C ASN A 59 28.14 29.10 -33.74
N LEU A 60 27.23 28.28 -34.26
CA LEU A 60 26.88 26.96 -33.74
C LEU A 60 27.69 25.89 -34.49
N LEU A 61 28.01 24.81 -33.79
CA LEU A 61 28.70 23.66 -34.35
C LEU A 61 27.72 22.90 -35.26
N ILE A 62 27.99 22.89 -36.57
CA ILE A 62 27.16 22.24 -37.59
C ILE A 62 26.99 20.74 -37.29
N GLU A 63 28.04 20.07 -36.81
CA GLU A 63 27.97 18.65 -36.43
C GLU A 63 26.93 18.41 -35.32
N ARG A 64 26.92 19.27 -34.29
CA ARG A 64 25.93 19.18 -33.22
C ARG A 64 24.51 19.47 -33.72
N LEU A 65 24.34 20.40 -34.65
CA LEU A 65 23.03 20.66 -35.29
C LEU A 65 22.51 19.44 -36.07
N HIS A 66 23.40 18.72 -36.77
CA HIS A 66 23.03 17.48 -37.43
C HIS A 66 22.68 16.36 -36.42
N GLN A 67 23.41 16.27 -35.31
CA GLN A 67 23.08 15.33 -34.22
C GLN A 67 21.72 15.66 -33.60
N ASP A 68 21.46 16.93 -33.28
CA ASP A 68 20.18 17.42 -32.77
C ASP A 68 19.03 17.11 -33.73
N TYR A 69 19.23 17.33 -35.04
CA TYR A 69 18.25 16.98 -36.06
C TYR A 69 18.01 15.47 -36.15
N ALA A 70 19.04 14.65 -35.96
CA ALA A 70 18.88 13.19 -35.89
C ALA A 70 18.04 12.77 -34.67
N THR A 71 18.18 13.45 -33.52
CA THR A 71 17.39 13.22 -32.30
C THR A 71 15.89 13.50 -32.52
N CYS A 72 15.52 14.39 -33.43
CA CYS A 72 14.11 14.65 -33.77
C CYS A 72 13.35 13.39 -34.18
N ALA A 73 14.01 12.44 -34.84
CA ALA A 73 13.39 11.17 -35.22
C ALA A 73 13.09 10.29 -33.99
N SER A 74 13.98 10.24 -32.99
CA SER A 74 13.75 9.48 -31.76
C SER A 74 12.65 10.08 -30.90
N LEU A 75 12.50 11.41 -30.88
CA LEU A 75 11.42 12.09 -30.15
C LEU A 75 10.03 11.72 -30.67
N LYS A 76 9.90 11.39 -31.96
CA LYS A 76 8.61 11.00 -32.58
C LYS A 76 8.35 9.49 -32.53
N ARG A 77 9.32 8.69 -32.07
CA ARG A 77 9.22 7.23 -32.09
C ARG A 77 8.51 6.75 -30.82
N ASN A 78 7.32 6.16 -30.98
CA ASN A 78 6.67 5.44 -29.88
C ASN A 78 7.26 4.03 -29.77
N PRO A 79 7.52 3.54 -28.55
CA PRO A 79 7.80 2.14 -28.33
C PRO A 79 6.60 1.32 -28.81
N ALA A 80 6.80 0.53 -29.85
CA ALA A 80 5.80 -0.46 -30.24
C ALA A 80 6.00 -1.71 -29.37
N ALA A 81 4.91 -2.38 -29.02
CA ALA A 81 4.99 -3.79 -28.67
C ALA A 81 5.72 -4.48 -29.83
N LYS A 82 6.82 -5.19 -29.56
CA LYS A 82 7.52 -5.94 -30.60
C LYS A 82 6.61 -7.09 -31.02
N THR A 83 5.75 -6.85 -32.01
CA THR A 83 5.26 -7.91 -32.88
C THR A 83 6.43 -8.35 -33.76
N SER A 84 7.45 -8.98 -33.17
CA SER A 84 8.52 -9.54 -33.97
C SER A 84 7.94 -10.72 -34.74
N GLU A 85 7.58 -10.49 -36.01
CA GLU A 85 7.23 -11.55 -36.97
C GLU A 85 8.38 -12.57 -37.14
N LYS A 86 9.58 -12.27 -36.62
CA LYS A 86 10.74 -13.17 -36.60
C LYS A 86 10.96 -13.77 -35.19
N PRO A 87 11.04 -15.11 -35.07
CA PRO A 87 11.36 -15.79 -33.81
C PRO A 87 12.68 -15.31 -33.23
N ARG A 88 12.75 -15.12 -31.90
CA ARG A 88 14.01 -14.83 -31.20
C ARG A 88 14.89 -16.08 -31.17
N ASN A 89 16.14 -15.95 -31.63
CA ASN A 89 17.09 -17.07 -31.61
C ASN A 89 17.73 -17.29 -30.24
N TYR A 90 17.93 -16.22 -29.46
CA TYR A 90 18.47 -16.25 -28.10
C TYR A 90 17.92 -15.06 -27.29
N ASN A 91 17.95 -15.19 -25.96
CA ASN A 91 17.67 -14.10 -25.03
C ASN A 91 18.90 -13.18 -24.95
N LYS A 92 18.73 -11.85 -25.04
CA LYS A 92 19.86 -10.90 -25.02
C LYS A 92 20.65 -10.88 -23.70
N ARG A 93 20.04 -11.35 -22.60
CA ARG A 93 20.67 -11.51 -21.29
C ARG A 93 21.33 -12.88 -21.11
N TRP A 94 21.16 -13.78 -22.07
CA TRP A 94 21.76 -15.11 -22.01
C TRP A 94 23.29 -15.01 -22.04
N VAL A 95 23.93 -15.83 -21.22
CA VAL A 95 25.38 -15.98 -21.17
C VAL A 95 25.78 -17.33 -21.75
N ASN A 96 26.86 -17.36 -22.52
CA ASN A 96 27.31 -18.53 -23.29
C ASN A 96 27.71 -19.74 -22.42
N SER A 97 27.89 -19.54 -21.13
CA SER A 97 28.12 -20.55 -20.09
C SER A 97 26.86 -21.31 -19.66
N THR A 98 25.66 -20.78 -19.95
CA THR A 98 24.40 -21.44 -19.61
C THR A 98 24.13 -22.60 -20.57
N ARG A 99 24.13 -23.82 -20.02
CA ARG A 99 23.86 -25.05 -20.78
C ARG A 99 22.38 -25.17 -21.17
N PRO A 100 22.06 -25.90 -22.25
CA PRO A 100 20.68 -26.30 -22.52
C PRO A 100 20.11 -27.13 -21.37
N LEU A 101 18.81 -27.02 -21.12
CA LEU A 101 18.11 -27.69 -20.02
C LEU A 101 16.84 -28.35 -20.54
N LEU A 102 16.62 -29.61 -20.17
CA LEU A 102 15.33 -30.28 -20.28
C LEU A 102 14.76 -30.47 -18.87
N ILE A 103 13.62 -29.84 -18.60
CA ILE A 103 12.79 -30.12 -17.42
C ILE A 103 11.76 -31.17 -17.85
N ARG A 104 11.88 -32.39 -17.34
CA ARG A 104 11.01 -33.52 -17.72
C ARG A 104 9.96 -33.82 -16.68
N ASN A 105 8.83 -34.41 -17.11
CA ASN A 105 7.74 -34.86 -16.26
C ASN A 105 7.20 -33.74 -15.35
N ALA A 106 7.00 -32.53 -15.88
CA ALA A 106 6.39 -31.43 -15.12
C ALA A 106 4.87 -31.38 -15.33
N THR A 107 4.16 -30.80 -14.38
CA THR A 107 2.77 -30.38 -14.52
C THR A 107 2.76 -28.87 -14.77
N VAL A 108 2.64 -28.47 -16.03
CA VAL A 108 2.92 -27.11 -16.50
C VAL A 108 1.66 -26.26 -16.55
N TRP A 109 1.73 -25.04 -16.01
CA TRP A 109 0.78 -23.97 -16.27
C TRP A 109 1.33 -23.05 -17.37
N THR A 110 0.68 -23.05 -18.53
CA THR A 110 1.12 -22.25 -19.69
C THR A 110 0.90 -20.75 -19.50
N GLY A 111 -0.09 -20.36 -18.70
CA GLY A 111 -0.52 -18.96 -18.57
C GLY A 111 -1.36 -18.45 -19.75
N GLU A 112 -1.84 -19.36 -20.63
CA GLU A 112 -2.73 -19.04 -21.74
C GLU A 112 -3.85 -20.08 -21.85
N PRO A 113 -5.06 -19.68 -22.26
CA PRO A 113 -6.14 -20.62 -22.49
C PRO A 113 -5.82 -21.50 -23.71
N ALA A 114 -6.42 -22.68 -23.77
CA ALA A 114 -6.31 -23.57 -24.92
C ALA A 114 -6.65 -22.84 -26.23
N ALA A 115 -5.92 -23.15 -27.29
CA ALA A 115 -6.12 -22.52 -28.60
C ALA A 115 -7.57 -22.68 -29.08
N GLY A 116 -8.19 -21.58 -29.51
CA GLY A 116 -9.60 -21.54 -29.95
C GLY A 116 -10.61 -21.20 -28.85
N THR A 117 -10.17 -21.01 -27.61
CA THR A 117 -11.03 -20.47 -26.54
C THR A 117 -11.38 -19.01 -26.85
N SER A 118 -12.65 -18.62 -26.75
CA SER A 118 -13.08 -17.22 -26.92
C SER A 118 -12.62 -16.35 -25.75
N ASP A 119 -12.55 -15.04 -25.94
CA ASP A 119 -12.16 -14.11 -24.86
C ASP A 119 -13.13 -14.20 -23.65
N ASP A 120 -14.43 -14.34 -23.90
CA ASP A 120 -15.45 -14.52 -22.85
C ASP A 120 -15.26 -15.82 -22.07
N ASP A 121 -14.96 -16.93 -22.77
CA ASP A 121 -14.72 -18.22 -22.11
C ASP A 121 -13.40 -18.20 -21.34
N ALA A 122 -12.35 -17.59 -21.90
CA ALA A 122 -11.07 -17.39 -21.22
C ALA A 122 -11.24 -16.49 -19.98
N ARG A 123 -12.09 -15.48 -20.04
CA ARG A 123 -12.46 -14.64 -18.89
C ARG A 123 -13.09 -15.46 -17.77
N LEU A 124 -13.93 -16.44 -18.11
CA LEU A 124 -14.52 -17.37 -17.16
C LEU A 124 -13.55 -18.48 -16.70
N GLY A 125 -12.29 -18.46 -17.15
CA GLY A 125 -11.26 -19.44 -16.81
C GLY A 125 -11.35 -20.73 -17.61
N LYS A 126 -12.26 -20.83 -18.59
CA LYS A 126 -12.33 -21.99 -19.46
C LYS A 126 -11.10 -22.03 -20.37
N GLY A 127 -10.67 -23.24 -20.73
CA GLY A 127 -9.47 -23.46 -21.54
C GLY A 127 -8.16 -23.37 -20.77
N TYR A 128 -8.12 -22.83 -19.55
CA TYR A 128 -6.94 -22.88 -18.69
C TYR A 128 -6.86 -24.22 -17.96
N ALA A 129 -5.69 -24.84 -17.96
CA ALA A 129 -5.46 -26.11 -17.29
C ALA A 129 -3.98 -26.34 -16.96
N TRP A 130 -3.74 -27.19 -15.97
CA TRP A 130 -2.45 -27.80 -15.72
C TRP A 130 -2.22 -28.98 -16.67
N VAL A 131 -1.11 -28.97 -17.41
CA VAL A 131 -0.83 -29.97 -18.47
C VAL A 131 0.48 -30.70 -18.18
N ARG A 132 0.47 -32.03 -18.22
CA ARG A 132 1.69 -32.85 -18.12
C ARG A 132 2.55 -32.64 -19.36
N SER A 133 3.78 -32.13 -19.20
CA SER A 133 4.69 -31.84 -20.31
C SER A 133 6.15 -31.78 -19.87
N ASP A 134 7.03 -31.97 -20.85
CA ASP A 134 8.44 -31.67 -20.80
C ASP A 134 8.70 -30.28 -21.40
N VAL A 135 9.59 -29.50 -20.79
CA VAL A 135 9.96 -28.14 -21.20
C VAL A 135 11.45 -28.11 -21.55
N PHE A 136 11.78 -27.86 -22.81
CA PHE A 136 13.16 -27.70 -23.27
C PHE A 136 13.52 -26.22 -23.39
N VAL A 137 14.63 -25.86 -22.76
CA VAL A 137 15.17 -24.51 -22.66
C VAL A 137 16.57 -24.50 -23.25
N ASP A 138 16.85 -23.49 -24.07
CA ASP A 138 18.18 -23.27 -24.63
C ASP A 138 18.37 -21.80 -25.01
N HIS A 139 19.61 -21.31 -24.98
CA HIS A 139 19.95 -19.91 -25.27
C HIS A 139 19.11 -18.89 -24.46
N GLY A 140 18.77 -19.25 -23.23
CA GLY A 140 17.94 -18.47 -22.30
C GLY A 140 16.47 -18.32 -22.71
N LEU A 141 15.99 -19.16 -23.63
CA LEU A 141 14.63 -19.17 -24.13
C LEU A 141 13.96 -20.53 -23.92
N ILE A 142 12.64 -20.52 -23.70
CA ILE A 142 11.81 -21.71 -23.83
C ILE A 142 11.75 -22.05 -25.32
N LYS A 143 12.39 -23.15 -25.71
CA LYS A 143 12.44 -23.55 -27.12
C LYS A 143 11.20 -24.31 -27.53
N LYS A 144 10.77 -25.26 -26.72
CA LYS A 144 9.63 -26.12 -27.07
C LYS A 144 9.06 -26.88 -25.88
N ILE A 145 7.73 -26.96 -25.85
CA ILE A 145 6.93 -27.63 -24.83
C ILE A 145 6.20 -28.81 -25.50
N ARG A 146 6.31 -30.01 -24.96
CA ARG A 146 5.63 -31.20 -25.51
C ARG A 146 5.41 -32.26 -24.44
N PRO A 147 4.45 -33.20 -24.60
CA PRO A 147 4.18 -34.21 -23.58
C PRO A 147 5.39 -35.08 -23.20
N VAL A 148 6.22 -35.47 -24.18
CA VAL A 148 7.42 -36.29 -23.98
C VAL A 148 8.52 -35.86 -24.96
N TYR A 149 9.75 -35.71 -24.47
CA TYR A 149 10.96 -35.54 -25.27
C TYR A 149 11.71 -36.86 -25.47
N ASN A 150 12.23 -37.05 -26.69
CA ASN A 150 13.30 -38.01 -26.91
C ASN A 150 14.63 -37.34 -26.56
N ILE A 151 15.38 -37.94 -25.63
CA ILE A 151 16.65 -37.40 -25.14
C ILE A 151 17.71 -37.38 -26.25
N ASP A 152 17.63 -38.32 -27.20
CA ASP A 152 18.59 -38.43 -28.32
C ASP A 152 18.49 -37.25 -29.30
N ASP A 153 17.37 -36.52 -29.30
CA ASP A 153 17.14 -35.36 -30.17
C ASP A 153 17.69 -34.05 -29.57
N LEU A 154 18.21 -34.09 -28.34
CA LEU A 154 18.68 -32.90 -27.63
C LEU A 154 20.14 -32.57 -27.98
N PRO A 155 20.56 -31.30 -27.89
CA PRO A 155 21.96 -30.93 -28.00
C PRO A 155 22.83 -31.70 -27.01
N ARG A 156 24.09 -31.98 -27.39
CA ARG A 156 25.08 -32.57 -26.47
C ARG A 156 25.25 -31.66 -25.25
N HIS A 157 25.45 -32.27 -24.08
CA HIS A 157 25.60 -31.57 -22.79
C HIS A 157 24.33 -30.87 -22.26
N THR A 158 23.15 -31.24 -22.76
CA THR A 158 21.87 -30.83 -22.15
C THR A 158 21.76 -31.37 -20.73
N GLU A 159 21.49 -30.49 -19.77
CA GLU A 159 21.17 -30.87 -18.40
C GLU A 159 19.73 -31.37 -18.33
N ILE A 160 19.51 -32.45 -17.57
CA ILE A 160 18.19 -33.05 -17.42
C ILE A 160 17.77 -32.88 -15.96
N PHE A 161 16.63 -32.22 -15.75
CA PHE A 161 16.01 -32.05 -14.44
C PHE A 161 14.67 -32.80 -14.43
N ASP A 162 14.51 -33.80 -13.56
CA ASP A 162 13.22 -34.49 -13.38
C ASP A 162 12.35 -33.71 -12.40
N ALA A 163 11.21 -33.21 -12.87
CA ALA A 163 10.26 -32.49 -12.03
C ALA A 163 9.43 -33.42 -11.14
N HIS A 164 9.43 -34.73 -11.37
CA HIS A 164 8.64 -35.71 -10.61
C HIS A 164 7.13 -35.38 -10.55
N GLY A 165 6.57 -34.87 -11.63
CA GLY A 165 5.16 -34.50 -11.73
C GLY A 165 4.80 -33.16 -11.07
N ARG A 166 5.76 -32.45 -10.47
CA ARG A 166 5.55 -31.19 -9.76
C ARG A 166 5.07 -30.05 -10.66
N GLN A 167 4.43 -29.06 -10.04
CA GLN A 167 3.87 -27.89 -10.69
C GLN A 167 4.98 -26.94 -11.20
N LEU A 168 4.85 -26.49 -12.44
CA LEU A 168 5.78 -25.57 -13.10
C LEU A 168 5.03 -24.36 -13.66
N THR A 169 5.48 -23.16 -13.30
CA THR A 169 4.93 -21.89 -13.78
C THR A 169 6.01 -21.01 -14.41
N ALA A 170 5.58 -19.95 -15.10
CA ALA A 170 6.46 -18.83 -15.38
C ALA A 170 6.95 -18.20 -14.07
N GLY A 171 8.08 -17.49 -14.16
CA GLY A 171 8.60 -16.67 -13.08
C GLY A 171 7.62 -15.63 -12.58
N ILE A 172 7.62 -15.39 -11.27
CA ILE A 172 6.77 -14.41 -10.61
C ILE A 172 7.29 -13.00 -10.90
N VAL A 173 6.37 -12.07 -11.18
CA VAL A 173 6.67 -10.69 -11.57
C VAL A 173 6.02 -9.75 -10.56
N ASP A 174 6.85 -9.07 -9.77
CA ASP A 174 6.40 -8.10 -8.77
C ASP A 174 6.49 -6.67 -9.34
N MET A 175 5.36 -6.13 -9.75
CA MET A 175 5.32 -4.83 -10.44
C MET A 175 5.40 -3.60 -9.53
N HIS A 176 5.60 -3.77 -8.21
CA HIS A 176 5.89 -2.67 -7.29
C HIS A 176 6.81 -3.13 -6.18
N SER A 177 8.08 -2.72 -6.25
CA SER A 177 9.07 -3.06 -5.24
C SER A 177 10.11 -1.95 -5.08
N HIS A 178 10.67 -1.83 -3.88
CA HIS A 178 11.81 -0.98 -3.58
C HIS A 178 13.08 -1.78 -3.28
N ALA A 179 13.07 -3.09 -3.57
CA ALA A 179 14.20 -3.97 -3.33
C ALA A 179 15.49 -3.44 -3.98
N GLY A 180 16.57 -3.42 -3.20
CA GLY A 180 17.88 -2.94 -3.60
C GLY A 180 18.07 -1.43 -3.47
N LEU A 181 17.02 -0.63 -3.22
CA LEU A 181 17.14 0.82 -2.94
C LEU A 181 17.28 1.11 -1.44
N GLY A 182 16.69 0.27 -0.61
CA GLY A 182 16.89 0.28 0.84
C GLY A 182 17.83 -0.86 1.25
N SER A 183 18.73 -0.59 2.18
CA SER A 183 19.57 -1.66 2.71
C SER A 183 18.83 -2.51 3.74
N VAL A 184 19.07 -3.82 3.67
CA VAL A 184 18.54 -4.78 4.64
C VAL A 184 18.86 -4.35 6.08
N GLY A 185 17.87 -4.40 6.95
CA GLY A 185 17.99 -4.02 8.36
C GLY A 185 17.81 -2.53 8.64
N ASN A 186 17.29 -1.76 7.67
CA ASN A 186 17.04 -0.32 7.76
C ASN A 186 18.31 0.51 8.06
N LEU A 187 19.43 0.19 7.41
CA LEU A 187 20.73 0.84 7.70
C LEU A 187 20.98 2.12 6.86
N GLN A 188 20.44 2.15 5.64
CA GLN A 188 20.61 3.15 4.57
C GLN A 188 19.39 3.07 3.63
N ASP A 189 19.03 4.20 3.01
CA ASP A 189 17.80 4.35 2.24
C ASP A 189 17.99 5.33 1.06
N ASP A 190 17.83 4.83 -0.17
CA ASP A 190 17.79 5.59 -1.43
C ASP A 190 16.40 5.47 -2.12
N VAL A 191 15.35 5.08 -1.37
CA VAL A 191 13.99 4.83 -1.91
C VAL A 191 13.30 6.13 -2.36
N ASN A 192 13.48 7.24 -1.63
CA ASN A 192 12.84 8.52 -1.96
C ASN A 192 13.84 9.68 -2.03
N GLU A 193 13.84 10.43 -3.13
CA GLU A 193 14.59 11.69 -3.26
C GLU A 193 13.78 12.85 -2.68
N LEU A 194 13.85 13.04 -1.36
CA LEU A 194 12.96 13.97 -0.66
C LEU A 194 13.36 15.45 -0.76
N SER A 195 14.41 15.80 -1.52
CA SER A 195 14.84 17.21 -1.68
C SER A 195 13.85 18.07 -2.48
N SER A 196 12.99 17.49 -3.31
CA SER A 196 11.96 18.21 -4.07
C SER A 196 10.78 17.31 -4.40
N ASP A 197 9.54 17.82 -4.37
CA ASP A 197 8.33 17.05 -4.65
C ASP A 197 8.20 16.58 -6.12
N ILE A 198 8.84 17.29 -7.04
CA ILE A 198 8.81 17.00 -8.48
C ILE A 198 10.22 16.65 -8.95
N THR A 199 10.52 15.34 -8.95
CA THR A 199 11.84 14.75 -9.29
C THR A 199 11.79 13.78 -10.47
N PRO A 200 11.09 14.06 -11.59
CA PRO A 200 10.99 13.13 -12.73
C PRO A 200 12.34 12.80 -13.41
N TYR A 201 13.40 13.54 -13.08
CA TYR A 201 14.75 13.41 -13.63
C TYR A 201 15.66 12.45 -12.83
N VAL A 202 15.24 11.98 -11.66
CA VAL A 202 15.98 10.94 -10.92
C VAL A 202 15.59 9.56 -11.38
N ARG A 203 16.41 8.56 -11.05
CA ARG A 203 16.26 7.19 -11.54
C ARG A 203 16.56 6.23 -10.40
N SER A 204 15.63 5.32 -10.10
CA SER A 204 15.86 4.23 -9.14
C SER A 204 17.09 3.39 -9.49
N LEU A 205 17.41 3.24 -10.77
CA LEU A 205 18.62 2.53 -11.22
C LEU A 205 19.92 3.12 -10.63
N ASP A 206 19.96 4.42 -10.34
CA ASP A 206 21.15 5.09 -9.83
C ASP A 206 21.39 4.83 -8.33
N GLY A 207 20.37 4.38 -7.60
CA GLY A 207 20.45 3.97 -6.18
C GLY A 207 20.34 2.45 -5.96
N LEU A 208 20.20 1.66 -7.04
CA LEU A 208 20.04 0.21 -6.93
C LEU A 208 21.37 -0.46 -6.58
N ASP A 209 21.43 -1.09 -5.40
CA ASP A 209 22.54 -1.95 -5.00
C ASP A 209 22.25 -3.43 -5.35
N PRO A 210 22.95 -4.01 -6.36
CA PRO A 210 22.74 -5.39 -6.79
C PRO A 210 23.22 -6.42 -5.76
N LEU A 211 23.97 -6.00 -4.73
CA LEU A 211 24.53 -6.88 -3.71
C LEU A 211 23.67 -6.95 -2.44
N GLN A 212 22.51 -6.29 -2.42
CA GLN A 212 21.61 -6.38 -1.28
C GLN A 212 21.19 -7.85 -1.02
N PRO A 213 21.33 -8.35 0.22
CA PRO A 213 21.00 -9.73 0.55
C PRO A 213 19.55 -10.13 0.21
N GLU A 214 18.64 -9.16 0.20
CA GLU A 214 17.23 -9.40 -0.12
C GLU A 214 16.98 -9.95 -1.50
N ILE A 215 17.83 -9.62 -2.47
CA ILE A 215 17.74 -10.18 -3.82
C ILE A 215 17.79 -11.72 -3.79
N GLN A 216 18.56 -12.31 -2.85
CA GLN A 216 18.65 -13.77 -2.72
C GLN A 216 17.39 -14.40 -2.16
N PHE A 217 16.78 -13.80 -1.13
CA PHE A 217 15.55 -14.37 -0.55
C PHE A 217 14.31 -14.05 -1.38
N ILE A 218 14.24 -12.90 -2.03
CA ILE A 218 13.15 -12.56 -2.96
C ILE A 218 13.08 -13.58 -4.10
N LYS A 219 14.21 -13.88 -4.76
CA LYS A 219 14.21 -14.90 -5.82
C LYS A 219 13.94 -16.31 -5.32
N SER A 220 14.19 -16.60 -4.03
CA SER A 220 13.84 -17.88 -3.41
C SER A 220 12.34 -18.10 -3.26
N GLY A 221 11.55 -17.01 -3.34
CA GLY A 221 10.09 -17.04 -3.45
C GLY A 221 9.54 -17.25 -4.86
N GLY A 222 10.41 -17.45 -5.86
CA GLY A 222 10.02 -17.62 -7.26
C GLY A 222 9.88 -16.29 -8.01
N VAL A 223 10.16 -15.15 -7.36
CA VAL A 223 10.20 -13.83 -8.00
C VAL A 223 11.43 -13.75 -8.92
N THR A 224 11.17 -13.69 -10.21
CA THR A 224 12.24 -13.59 -11.22
C THR A 224 12.46 -12.16 -11.67
N ALA A 225 11.42 -11.32 -11.64
CA ALA A 225 11.48 -9.94 -12.11
C ALA A 225 10.67 -8.99 -11.23
N SER A 226 11.15 -7.75 -11.09
CA SER A 226 10.43 -6.69 -10.39
C SER A 226 10.56 -5.34 -11.09
N LEU A 227 9.52 -4.52 -11.01
CA LEU A 227 9.64 -3.08 -11.31
C LEU A 227 10.18 -2.39 -10.05
N ILE A 228 11.47 -2.04 -10.09
CA ILE A 228 12.10 -1.24 -9.04
C ILE A 228 11.81 0.22 -9.31
N LEU A 229 11.25 0.89 -8.32
CA LEU A 229 10.70 2.23 -8.49
C LEU A 229 10.94 3.07 -7.22
N PRO A 230 11.04 4.41 -7.35
CA PRO A 230 11.06 5.29 -6.19
C PRO A 230 9.83 5.10 -5.29
N GLY A 231 9.90 5.52 -4.03
CA GLY A 231 8.78 5.49 -3.10
C GLY A 231 7.65 6.46 -3.46
N SER A 232 6.76 6.69 -2.50
CA SER A 232 5.60 7.59 -2.66
C SER A 232 5.76 8.91 -1.90
N GLY A 233 6.98 9.27 -1.52
CA GLY A 233 7.25 10.52 -0.81
C GLY A 233 6.98 11.77 -1.65
N ASN A 234 7.06 11.65 -2.97
CA ASN A 234 7.01 12.73 -3.97
C ASN A 234 5.77 12.57 -4.87
N ASN A 235 5.15 13.68 -5.31
CA ASN A 235 4.12 13.62 -6.35
C ASN A 235 4.68 13.03 -7.65
N MET A 236 5.92 13.34 -8.03
CA MET A 236 6.64 12.68 -9.13
C MET A 236 8.00 12.17 -8.66
N GLY A 237 8.09 10.89 -8.31
CA GLY A 237 9.27 10.30 -7.66
C GLY A 237 10.44 9.95 -8.58
N GLY A 238 10.23 9.89 -9.90
CA GLY A 238 11.30 9.62 -10.87
C GLY A 238 11.10 8.36 -11.70
N GLU A 239 12.14 8.00 -12.46
CA GLU A 239 12.12 6.82 -13.33
C GLU A 239 12.28 5.51 -12.58
N ALA A 240 11.59 4.51 -13.09
CA ALA A 240 11.58 3.13 -12.61
C ALA A 240 12.18 2.19 -13.67
N PHE A 241 12.67 1.02 -13.22
CA PHE A 241 13.32 0.04 -14.08
C PHE A 241 12.86 -1.37 -13.74
N VAL A 242 12.52 -2.15 -14.75
CA VAL A 242 12.27 -3.58 -14.57
C VAL A 242 13.59 -4.31 -14.55
N VAL A 243 13.87 -5.02 -13.47
CA VAL A 243 15.06 -5.85 -13.31
C VAL A 243 14.67 -7.32 -13.18
N LYS A 244 15.59 -8.22 -13.49
CA LYS A 244 15.49 -9.63 -13.09
C LYS A 244 16.57 -9.98 -12.09
N PHE A 245 16.22 -10.79 -11.10
CA PHE A 245 17.09 -11.18 -9.99
C PHE A 245 18.08 -12.30 -10.33
N ALA A 246 18.64 -12.27 -11.54
CA ALA A 246 19.67 -13.21 -11.99
C ALA A 246 21.06 -12.94 -11.36
N VAL A 247 21.09 -12.30 -10.18
CA VAL A 247 22.30 -11.96 -9.43
C VAL A 247 22.64 -13.11 -8.47
N GLY A 248 23.89 -13.54 -8.48
CA GLY A 248 24.39 -14.73 -7.78
C GLY A 248 25.28 -15.57 -8.70
N LYS A 249 25.72 -16.73 -8.21
CA LYS A 249 26.75 -17.64 -8.80
C LYS A 249 27.45 -17.13 -10.06
N GLN A 250 28.77 -16.95 -9.95
CA GLN A 250 29.65 -16.58 -11.05
C GLN A 250 29.51 -17.55 -12.22
N ASN A 251 28.64 -17.19 -13.15
CA ASN A 251 28.31 -17.95 -14.34
C ASN A 251 28.51 -17.08 -15.58
N GLY A 252 29.42 -16.12 -15.52
CA GLY A 252 29.78 -15.25 -16.64
C GLY A 252 28.97 -13.94 -16.74
N ARG A 253 27.97 -13.71 -15.88
CA ARG A 253 27.35 -12.37 -15.70
C ARG A 253 28.15 -11.53 -14.71
N ALA A 254 28.19 -10.22 -14.90
CA ALA A 254 28.74 -9.31 -13.90
C ALA A 254 27.70 -9.11 -12.80
N GLU A 255 27.86 -9.84 -11.69
CA GLU A 255 26.95 -9.79 -10.51
C GLU A 255 26.91 -8.42 -9.80
N ILE A 256 27.68 -7.45 -10.27
CA ILE A 256 27.76 -6.09 -9.75
C ILE A 256 27.22 -5.03 -10.74
N SER A 257 26.76 -5.45 -11.93
CA SER A 257 26.27 -4.56 -12.98
C SER A 257 24.76 -4.44 -12.90
N THR A 258 24.25 -3.28 -12.47
CA THR A 258 22.80 -2.98 -12.54
C THR A 258 22.28 -3.02 -13.97
N GLN A 259 23.12 -2.71 -14.95
CA GLN A 259 22.80 -2.79 -16.37
C GLN A 259 22.57 -4.23 -16.86
N ASP A 260 23.21 -5.21 -16.23
CA ASP A 260 23.02 -6.65 -16.53
C ASP A 260 21.71 -7.18 -15.91
N MET A 261 21.20 -6.50 -14.87
CA MET A 261 19.94 -6.85 -14.23
C MET A 261 18.72 -6.38 -15.02
N ILE A 262 18.83 -5.36 -15.88
CA ILE A 262 17.70 -4.81 -16.63
C ILE A 262 17.00 -5.90 -17.45
N ALA A 263 15.67 -6.02 -17.29
CA ALA A 263 14.87 -7.06 -17.94
C ALA A 263 14.74 -6.82 -19.45
N ASP A 264 14.74 -5.56 -19.90
CA ASP A 264 14.73 -5.17 -21.31
C ASP A 264 16.03 -4.43 -21.71
N PRO A 265 17.08 -5.14 -22.14
CA PRO A 265 18.35 -4.53 -22.53
C PRO A 265 18.26 -3.53 -23.68
N ASP A 266 17.21 -3.63 -24.52
CA ASP A 266 16.99 -2.69 -25.62
C ASP A 266 16.37 -1.37 -25.16
N LYS A 267 15.96 -1.29 -23.89
CA LYS A 267 15.31 -0.13 -23.27
C LYS A 267 14.14 0.36 -24.13
N ASN A 268 13.28 -0.57 -24.57
CA ASN A 268 12.17 -0.23 -25.44
C ASN A 268 11.18 0.65 -24.68
N TRP A 269 10.88 0.29 -23.42
CA TRP A 269 10.00 1.05 -22.53
C TRP A 269 10.78 1.76 -21.43
N ARG A 270 10.28 2.94 -21.06
CA ARG A 270 10.64 3.65 -19.82
C ARG A 270 9.48 3.54 -18.84
N TYR A 271 9.75 3.74 -17.55
CA TYR A 271 8.74 3.65 -16.48
C TYR A 271 8.88 4.84 -15.55
N MET A 272 7.77 5.29 -14.96
CA MET A 272 7.77 6.42 -14.03
C MET A 272 6.87 6.16 -12.85
N LYS A 273 7.37 6.50 -11.65
CA LYS A 273 6.58 6.54 -10.43
C LYS A 273 6.01 7.94 -10.21
N MET A 274 4.72 8.00 -9.93
CA MET A 274 4.04 9.16 -9.38
C MET A 274 3.27 8.77 -8.11
N ALA A 275 2.92 9.74 -7.27
CA ALA A 275 2.11 9.49 -6.08
C ALA A 275 1.14 10.63 -5.77
N CYS A 276 0.02 10.33 -5.14
CA CYS A 276 -0.93 11.31 -4.63
C CYS A 276 -1.49 10.83 -3.29
N GLY A 277 -2.23 11.68 -2.59
CA GLY A 277 -2.91 11.32 -1.34
C GLY A 277 -2.20 11.84 -0.10
N GLU A 278 -2.07 11.02 0.94
CA GLU A 278 -1.51 11.46 2.23
C GLU A 278 0.01 11.55 2.24
N ASN A 279 0.69 10.70 1.47
CA ASN A 279 2.15 10.57 1.56
C ASN A 279 2.90 11.85 1.10
N PRO A 280 2.73 12.37 -0.14
CA PRO A 280 3.45 13.56 -0.57
C PRO A 280 3.09 14.81 0.23
N LYS A 281 1.79 15.05 0.48
CA LYS A 281 1.36 16.18 1.31
C LYS A 281 1.91 16.16 2.74
N ARG A 282 2.16 14.99 3.33
CA ARG A 282 2.74 14.87 4.68
C ARG A 282 4.24 15.15 4.68
N VAL A 283 4.93 14.75 3.62
CA VAL A 283 6.38 14.98 3.46
C VAL A 283 6.67 16.46 3.19
N TYR A 284 5.92 17.08 2.26
CA TYR A 284 6.22 18.42 1.77
C TYR A 284 5.41 19.52 2.43
N GLY A 285 4.18 19.22 2.82
CA GLY A 285 3.23 20.21 3.33
C GLY A 285 3.67 20.89 4.61
N LYS A 286 3.87 22.21 4.54
CA LYS A 286 4.00 23.09 5.70
C LYS A 286 3.18 24.35 5.47
N VAL A 287 2.20 24.59 6.34
CA VAL A 287 1.29 25.74 6.24
C VAL A 287 2.08 27.04 6.16
N GLY A 288 1.82 27.85 5.14
CA GLY A 288 2.46 29.16 4.93
C GLY A 288 3.92 29.13 4.45
N GLU A 289 4.52 27.95 4.29
CA GLU A 289 5.94 27.81 3.92
C GLU A 289 6.14 27.13 2.56
N ARG A 290 5.69 25.88 2.42
CA ARG A 290 5.89 25.08 1.20
C ARG A 290 4.76 24.07 1.01
N GLY A 291 4.40 23.85 -0.25
CA GLY A 291 3.45 22.83 -0.68
C GLY A 291 4.14 21.59 -1.27
N PRO A 292 3.36 20.56 -1.62
CA PRO A 292 1.90 20.47 -1.45
C PRO A 292 1.51 20.21 0.01
N PHE A 293 0.55 20.97 0.55
CA PHE A 293 -0.04 20.72 1.89
C PHE A 293 -1.38 19.97 1.82
N SER A 294 -1.99 19.91 0.63
CA SER A 294 -3.31 19.34 0.39
C SER A 294 -3.38 18.72 -0.99
N ARG A 295 -4.38 17.87 -1.24
CA ARG A 295 -4.68 17.29 -2.57
C ARG A 295 -4.89 18.35 -3.66
N LEU A 296 -5.36 19.54 -3.27
CA LEU A 296 -5.46 20.71 -4.16
C LEU A 296 -4.07 21.18 -4.61
N GLY A 297 -3.14 21.25 -3.65
CA GLY A 297 -1.73 21.55 -3.90
C GLY A 297 -1.08 20.49 -4.78
N GLU A 298 -1.27 19.20 -4.46
CA GLU A 298 -0.74 18.10 -5.28
C GLU A 298 -1.22 18.20 -6.74
N SER A 299 -2.52 18.45 -6.93
CA SER A 299 -3.08 18.65 -8.28
C SER A 299 -2.53 19.90 -8.98
N TRP A 300 -2.09 20.92 -8.25
CA TRP A 300 -1.40 22.06 -8.85
C TRP A 300 0.02 21.70 -9.26
N GLU A 301 0.77 20.98 -8.41
CA GLU A 301 2.14 20.54 -8.70
C GLU A 301 2.19 19.64 -9.94
N PHE A 302 1.26 18.67 -10.05
CA PHE A 302 1.12 17.83 -11.23
C PHE A 302 0.88 18.65 -12.51
N ARG A 303 -0.15 19.52 -12.50
CA ARG A 303 -0.49 20.34 -13.66
C ARG A 303 0.64 21.29 -14.03
N HIS A 304 1.28 21.90 -13.04
CA HIS A 304 2.39 22.82 -13.28
C HIS A 304 3.57 22.10 -13.93
N ALA A 305 3.98 20.95 -13.41
CA ALA A 305 5.07 20.16 -13.96
C ALA A 305 4.76 19.66 -15.39
N LEU A 306 3.54 19.17 -15.63
CA LEU A 306 3.12 18.71 -16.95
C LEU A 306 2.99 19.87 -17.96
N GLU A 307 2.63 21.08 -17.51
CA GLU A 307 2.65 22.27 -18.36
C GLU A 307 4.07 22.64 -18.80
N GLN A 308 5.03 22.63 -17.87
CA GLN A 308 6.44 22.86 -18.19
C GLN A 308 6.95 21.82 -19.20
N ALA A 309 6.59 20.55 -19.01
CA ALA A 309 6.93 19.49 -19.94
C ALA A 309 6.26 19.66 -21.32
N ARG A 310 5.02 20.17 -21.36
CA ARG A 310 4.30 20.45 -22.61
C ARG A 310 4.96 21.58 -23.39
N ASP A 311 5.36 22.65 -22.70
CA ASP A 311 6.12 23.76 -23.30
C ASP A 311 7.48 23.28 -23.84
N TYR A 312 8.16 22.43 -23.07
CA TYR A 312 9.40 21.79 -23.50
C TYR A 312 9.20 20.95 -24.77
N VAL A 313 8.19 20.06 -24.81
CA VAL A 313 7.84 19.25 -25.99
C VAL A 313 7.51 20.13 -27.20
N ARG A 314 6.72 21.19 -27.02
CA ARG A 314 6.38 22.15 -28.09
C ARG A 314 7.63 22.80 -28.67
N SER A 315 8.55 23.25 -27.80
CA SER A 315 9.80 23.90 -28.24
C SER A 315 10.68 22.95 -29.06
N GLN A 316 10.72 21.67 -28.71
CA GLN A 316 11.43 20.65 -29.48
C GLN A 316 10.76 20.41 -30.84
N ASP A 317 9.44 20.27 -30.87
CA ASP A 317 8.69 19.99 -32.09
C ASP A 317 8.80 21.14 -33.10
N GLU A 318 8.71 22.39 -32.62
CA GLU A 318 8.92 23.59 -33.43
C GLU A 318 10.35 23.66 -33.99
N TRP A 319 11.36 23.38 -33.14
CA TRP A 319 12.76 23.32 -33.58
C TRP A 319 12.96 22.24 -34.65
N CYS A 320 12.40 21.05 -34.44
CA CYS A 320 12.51 19.93 -35.37
C CYS A 320 11.83 20.22 -36.72
N ALA A 321 10.65 20.85 -36.72
CA ALA A 321 9.95 21.26 -37.93
C ALA A 321 10.71 22.38 -38.68
N ALA A 322 11.32 23.32 -37.95
CA ALA A 322 12.17 24.35 -38.54
C ALA A 322 13.45 23.74 -39.15
N ALA A 323 14.11 22.81 -38.47
CA ALA A 323 15.30 22.13 -38.97
C ALA A 323 15.01 21.28 -40.22
N GLU A 324 13.84 20.62 -40.26
CA GLU A 324 13.37 19.87 -41.43
C GLU A 324 13.08 20.77 -42.63
N SER A 325 12.49 21.95 -42.40
CA SER A 325 12.11 22.87 -43.49
C SER A 325 13.24 23.79 -43.97
N LEU A 326 14.13 24.24 -43.08
CA LEU A 326 15.19 25.19 -43.38
C LEU A 326 16.56 24.53 -43.60
N GLY A 327 16.75 23.29 -43.14
CA GLY A 327 18.04 22.64 -43.00
C GLY A 327 18.64 22.88 -41.61
N ALA A 328 19.13 21.81 -40.98
CA ALA A 328 19.67 21.84 -39.61
C ALA A 328 20.81 22.88 -39.46
N GLU A 329 21.63 23.07 -40.49
CA GLU A 329 22.75 24.02 -40.50
C GLU A 329 22.31 25.50 -40.44
N ARG A 330 21.03 25.78 -40.71
CA ARG A 330 20.46 27.14 -40.69
C ARG A 330 19.77 27.48 -39.38
N MET A 331 19.74 26.55 -38.42
CA MET A 331 19.16 26.78 -37.11
C MET A 331 19.99 27.80 -36.31
N THR A 332 19.30 28.65 -35.56
CA THR A 332 19.92 29.71 -34.75
C THR A 332 20.12 29.30 -33.29
N THR A 333 19.57 28.16 -32.88
CA THR A 333 19.75 27.53 -31.56
C THR A 333 19.95 26.02 -31.74
N TYR A 334 20.49 25.34 -30.71
CA TYR A 334 20.45 23.88 -30.62
C TYR A 334 19.04 23.39 -30.22
N LEU A 335 18.77 22.10 -30.45
CA LEU A 335 17.54 21.47 -29.97
C LEU A 335 17.46 21.59 -28.43
N PRO A 336 16.33 22.03 -27.85
CA PRO A 336 16.15 22.03 -26.40
C PRO A 336 16.26 20.63 -25.80
N GLN A 337 17.18 20.45 -24.86
CA GLN A 337 17.49 19.18 -24.19
C GLN A 337 17.63 19.36 -22.66
N GLU A 338 16.66 20.03 -22.04
CA GLU A 338 16.63 20.23 -20.60
C GLU A 338 16.33 18.91 -19.87
N LEU A 339 17.32 18.39 -19.14
CA LEU A 339 17.22 17.11 -18.44
C LEU A 339 16.04 17.05 -17.46
N ARG A 340 15.72 18.18 -16.80
CA ARG A 340 14.65 18.28 -15.79
C ARG A 340 13.29 17.82 -16.31
N TRP A 341 13.00 18.11 -17.59
CA TRP A 341 11.69 17.85 -18.22
C TRP A 341 11.71 16.72 -19.23
N GLU A 342 12.87 16.10 -19.45
CA GLU A 342 13.05 15.08 -20.49
C GLU A 342 12.12 13.88 -20.27
N SER A 343 12.11 13.31 -19.06
CA SER A 343 11.25 12.16 -18.73
C SER A 343 9.76 12.48 -18.83
N LEU A 344 9.32 13.68 -18.41
CA LEU A 344 7.91 14.08 -18.57
C LEU A 344 7.56 14.38 -20.02
N GLY A 345 8.49 14.94 -20.79
CA GLY A 345 8.33 15.07 -22.24
C GLY A 345 8.12 13.71 -22.89
N ALA A 346 8.86 12.68 -22.46
CA ALA A 346 8.66 11.31 -22.90
C ALA A 346 7.30 10.71 -22.46
N VAL A 347 6.80 11.07 -21.26
CA VAL A 347 5.43 10.72 -20.82
C VAL A 347 4.38 11.29 -21.77
N LEU A 348 4.48 12.59 -22.09
CA LEU A 348 3.54 13.28 -23.00
C LEU A 348 3.60 12.74 -24.44
N ARG A 349 4.76 12.17 -24.84
CA ARG A 349 4.94 11.50 -26.12
C ARG A 349 4.48 10.03 -26.12
N GLY A 350 4.01 9.50 -24.99
CA GLY A 350 3.55 8.11 -24.89
C GLY A 350 4.67 7.06 -24.86
N GLN A 351 5.88 7.46 -24.46
CA GLN A 351 7.08 6.62 -24.44
C GLN A 351 7.34 5.97 -23.06
N VAL A 352 6.56 6.36 -22.05
CA VAL A 352 6.75 5.98 -20.64
C VAL A 352 5.50 5.28 -20.11
N ARG A 353 5.70 4.20 -19.35
CA ARG A 353 4.64 3.52 -18.60
C ARG A 353 4.52 4.09 -17.19
N VAL A 354 3.55 4.98 -17.01
CA VAL A 354 3.30 5.63 -15.73
C VAL A 354 2.59 4.68 -14.77
N ASN A 355 3.14 4.58 -13.56
CA ASN A 355 2.63 3.80 -12.44
C ASN A 355 2.43 4.76 -11.25
N THR A 356 1.24 4.76 -10.68
CA THR A 356 0.85 5.84 -9.75
C THR A 356 0.30 5.31 -8.44
N HIS A 357 0.94 5.65 -7.33
CA HIS A 357 0.41 5.46 -5.98
C HIS A 357 -0.73 6.44 -5.71
N CYS A 358 -1.96 5.96 -5.57
CA CYS A 358 -3.13 6.79 -5.25
C CYS A 358 -4.18 5.90 -4.59
N TYR A 359 -4.84 6.38 -3.54
CA TYR A 359 -5.76 5.54 -2.75
C TYR A 359 -7.22 5.93 -2.89
N THR A 360 -7.56 7.21 -2.67
CA THR A 360 -8.95 7.63 -2.47
C THR A 360 -9.68 7.99 -3.76
N ILE A 361 -11.01 8.09 -3.72
CA ILE A 361 -11.80 8.51 -4.89
C ILE A 361 -11.36 9.89 -5.42
N PRO A 362 -11.20 10.95 -4.59
CA PRO A 362 -10.70 12.24 -5.08
C PRO A 362 -9.30 12.17 -5.70
N ASP A 363 -8.42 11.35 -5.12
CA ASP A 363 -7.07 11.09 -5.62
C ASP A 363 -7.11 10.47 -7.02
N LEU A 364 -7.91 9.42 -7.19
CA LEU A 364 -8.09 8.70 -8.45
C LEU A 364 -8.75 9.58 -9.52
N GLU A 365 -9.81 10.32 -9.15
CA GLU A 365 -10.54 11.18 -10.09
C GLU A 365 -9.68 12.34 -10.59
N ALA A 366 -8.99 13.05 -9.68
CA ALA A 366 -8.07 14.12 -10.06
C ALA A 366 -6.96 13.60 -10.98
N PHE A 367 -6.39 12.42 -10.67
CA PHE A 367 -5.35 11.85 -11.52
C PHE A 367 -5.87 11.45 -12.91
N VAL A 368 -7.07 10.87 -12.98
CA VAL A 368 -7.76 10.59 -14.25
C VAL A 368 -8.01 11.87 -15.05
N GLU A 369 -8.38 12.97 -14.41
CA GLU A 369 -8.50 14.28 -15.07
C GLU A 369 -7.15 14.76 -15.63
N HIS A 370 -6.07 14.66 -14.87
CA HIS A 370 -4.71 15.00 -15.35
C HIS A 370 -4.31 14.18 -16.58
N THR A 371 -4.66 12.89 -16.62
CA THR A 371 -4.41 12.06 -17.82
C THR A 371 -5.13 12.59 -19.05
N ASN A 372 -6.36 13.09 -18.90
CA ASN A 372 -7.16 13.63 -19.99
C ASN A 372 -6.72 15.03 -20.41
N GLU A 373 -6.32 15.88 -19.46
CA GLU A 373 -5.82 17.23 -19.71
C GLU A 373 -4.52 17.22 -20.51
N PHE A 374 -3.58 16.34 -20.15
CA PHE A 374 -2.25 16.27 -20.76
C PHE A 374 -2.06 15.08 -21.72
N ARG A 375 -3.08 14.24 -21.90
CA ARG A 375 -3.15 13.14 -22.88
C ARG A 375 -2.03 12.10 -22.74
N PHE A 376 -1.76 11.66 -21.51
CA PHE A 376 -0.83 10.56 -21.23
C PHE A 376 -1.56 9.36 -20.61
N ARG A 377 -0.99 8.16 -20.72
CA ARG A 377 -1.58 6.92 -20.22
C ARG A 377 -0.99 6.52 -18.86
N VAL A 378 -1.86 6.12 -17.94
CA VAL A 378 -1.50 5.40 -16.71
C VAL A 378 -1.74 3.91 -16.93
N TYR A 379 -0.77 3.09 -16.52
CA TYR A 379 -0.86 1.63 -16.69
C TYR A 379 -1.40 0.93 -15.46
N ALA A 380 -1.04 1.39 -14.27
CA ALA A 380 -1.59 0.88 -13.02
C ALA A 380 -1.67 1.97 -11.95
N PHE A 381 -2.76 1.95 -11.18
CA PHE A 381 -2.79 2.55 -9.86
C PHE A 381 -2.27 1.55 -8.83
N HIS A 382 -1.43 2.01 -7.92
CA HIS A 382 -0.73 1.21 -6.92
C HIS A 382 -1.37 1.37 -5.55
N HIS A 383 -1.48 0.26 -4.84
CA HIS A 383 -2.22 0.00 -3.58
C HIS A 383 -3.73 0.24 -3.73
N ALA A 384 -4.12 1.44 -4.16
CA ALA A 384 -5.39 1.70 -4.84
C ALA A 384 -6.65 1.25 -4.07
N HIS A 385 -6.65 1.41 -2.74
CA HIS A 385 -7.65 0.79 -1.86
C HIS A 385 -9.11 1.19 -2.14
N GLN A 386 -9.39 2.26 -2.88
CA GLN A 386 -10.77 2.62 -3.27
C GLN A 386 -11.09 2.37 -4.76
N THR A 387 -10.19 1.78 -5.57
CA THR A 387 -10.47 1.55 -7.00
C THR A 387 -11.68 0.66 -7.24
N TYR A 388 -11.94 -0.30 -6.35
CA TYR A 388 -13.07 -1.23 -6.47
C TYR A 388 -14.43 -0.53 -6.32
N LEU A 389 -14.47 0.66 -5.72
CA LEU A 389 -15.68 1.48 -5.59
C LEU A 389 -15.98 2.29 -6.85
N VAL A 390 -14.95 2.57 -7.67
CA VAL A 390 -15.05 3.47 -8.82
C VAL A 390 -14.52 2.91 -10.15
N PRO A 391 -14.86 1.67 -10.57
CA PRO A 391 -14.41 1.15 -11.87
C PRO A 391 -14.74 2.06 -13.05
N GLU A 392 -15.90 2.73 -13.02
CA GLU A 392 -16.30 3.66 -14.08
C GLU A 392 -15.43 4.91 -14.14
N ILE A 393 -14.86 5.38 -13.02
CA ILE A 393 -13.89 6.48 -13.03
C ILE A 393 -12.60 6.04 -13.73
N LEU A 394 -12.11 4.83 -13.43
CA LEU A 394 -10.89 4.30 -14.04
C LEU A 394 -11.01 4.16 -15.56
N LYS A 395 -12.19 3.74 -16.05
CA LYS A 395 -12.47 3.61 -17.49
C LYS A 395 -12.44 4.95 -18.23
N ARG A 396 -12.53 6.09 -17.54
CA ARG A 396 -12.42 7.43 -18.14
C ARG A 396 -10.97 7.89 -18.36
N ALA A 397 -9.97 7.16 -17.89
CA ALA A 397 -8.56 7.54 -18.07
C ALA A 397 -8.17 7.60 -19.56
N TRP A 398 -7.33 8.59 -19.90
CA TRP A 398 -6.81 8.70 -21.25
C TRP A 398 -5.91 7.50 -21.59
N GLY A 399 -6.07 6.95 -22.80
CA GLY A 399 -5.28 5.81 -23.26
C GLY A 399 -5.74 4.44 -22.74
N GLY A 400 -6.85 4.37 -22.01
CA GLY A 400 -7.49 3.14 -21.55
C GLY A 400 -7.51 3.00 -20.03
N ALA A 401 -8.36 2.10 -19.53
CA ALA A 401 -8.51 1.87 -18.10
C ALA A 401 -7.20 1.36 -17.47
N PRO A 402 -6.69 2.01 -16.40
CA PRO A 402 -5.53 1.50 -15.67
C PRO A 402 -5.87 0.21 -14.93
N ALA A 403 -4.89 -0.67 -14.78
CA ALA A 403 -4.97 -1.79 -13.85
C ALA A 403 -4.94 -1.30 -12.39
N ALA A 404 -5.23 -2.20 -11.46
CA ALA A 404 -5.05 -1.97 -10.03
C ALA A 404 -4.03 -2.96 -9.48
N ALA A 405 -2.91 -2.45 -8.96
CA ALA A 405 -1.92 -3.23 -8.24
C ALA A 405 -2.21 -3.12 -6.75
N LEU A 406 -2.67 -4.21 -6.14
CA LEU A 406 -3.29 -4.24 -4.84
C LEU A 406 -2.45 -5.04 -3.83
N PHE A 407 -2.70 -4.79 -2.55
CA PHE A 407 -2.55 -5.81 -1.53
C PHE A 407 -3.85 -6.62 -1.44
N ALA A 408 -3.75 -7.89 -1.10
CA ALA A 408 -4.91 -8.73 -0.84
C ALA A 408 -5.64 -8.27 0.44
N ASP A 409 -4.89 -7.90 1.49
CA ASP A 409 -5.46 -7.56 2.81
C ASP A 409 -4.60 -6.68 3.73
N ASN A 410 -3.41 -6.23 3.31
CA ASN A 410 -2.71 -5.14 4.00
C ASN A 410 -3.53 -3.84 3.89
N MET A 411 -4.19 -3.46 4.98
CA MET A 411 -5.30 -2.50 5.03
C MET A 411 -5.36 -1.81 6.39
N TYR A 412 -6.12 -0.71 6.49
CA TYR A 412 -6.44 0.01 7.75
C TYR A 412 -5.30 0.76 8.44
N TYR A 413 -4.09 0.77 7.89
CA TYR A 413 -2.94 1.48 8.44
C TYR A 413 -2.93 3.01 8.23
N LYS A 414 -3.80 3.54 7.35
CA LYS A 414 -3.99 4.97 7.04
C LYS A 414 -5.46 5.29 6.80
N VAL A 415 -5.86 6.55 6.93
CA VAL A 415 -7.24 6.98 6.58
C VAL A 415 -7.56 6.63 5.13
N GLU A 416 -6.65 6.90 4.20
CA GLU A 416 -6.82 6.54 2.78
C GLU A 416 -6.83 5.03 2.51
N ALA A 417 -6.34 4.21 3.45
CA ALA A 417 -6.40 2.75 3.41
C ALA A 417 -7.55 2.15 4.23
N TYR A 418 -8.36 2.96 4.91
CA TYR A 418 -9.37 2.50 5.86
C TYR A 418 -10.64 1.95 5.19
N THR A 419 -10.86 2.26 3.91
CA THR A 419 -11.99 1.74 3.09
C THR A 419 -11.59 0.52 2.26
N ALA A 420 -10.40 -0.04 2.46
CA ALA A 420 -9.95 -1.19 1.70
C ALA A 420 -10.84 -2.44 1.90
N SER A 421 -10.81 -3.34 0.92
CA SER A 421 -11.62 -4.57 0.91
C SER A 421 -10.87 -5.75 0.31
N GLU A 422 -10.91 -6.89 1.00
CA GLU A 422 -10.34 -8.18 0.56
C GLU A 422 -10.93 -8.64 -0.79
N LYS A 423 -12.16 -8.21 -1.10
CA LYS A 423 -12.87 -8.53 -2.34
C LYS A 423 -12.56 -7.57 -3.50
N ALA A 424 -11.69 -6.57 -3.29
CA ALA A 424 -11.41 -5.55 -4.30
C ALA A 424 -10.98 -6.17 -5.64
N GLY A 425 -10.08 -7.17 -5.62
CA GLY A 425 -9.62 -7.85 -6.82
C GLY A 425 -10.75 -8.53 -7.61
N LYS A 426 -11.66 -9.24 -6.92
CA LYS A 426 -12.84 -9.87 -7.54
C LYS A 426 -13.75 -8.82 -8.20
N ILE A 427 -14.10 -7.75 -7.47
CA ILE A 427 -15.00 -6.70 -7.95
C ILE A 427 -14.41 -6.01 -9.19
N LEU A 428 -13.12 -5.69 -9.16
CA LEU A 428 -12.42 -5.08 -10.30
C LEU A 428 -12.41 -6.01 -11.51
N TYR A 429 -12.14 -7.30 -11.28
CA TYR A 429 -12.19 -8.32 -12.31
C TYR A 429 -13.57 -8.40 -12.97
N GLU A 430 -14.64 -8.45 -12.20
CA GLU A 430 -16.02 -8.45 -12.74
C GLU A 430 -16.34 -7.18 -13.54
N ASN A 431 -15.63 -6.08 -13.29
CA ASN A 431 -15.78 -4.80 -14.00
C ASN A 431 -14.78 -4.58 -15.15
N ASN A 432 -14.09 -5.63 -15.60
CA ASN A 432 -13.08 -5.58 -16.67
C ASN A 432 -11.87 -4.68 -16.37
N ILE A 433 -11.54 -4.53 -15.08
CA ILE A 433 -10.28 -3.95 -14.63
C ILE A 433 -9.35 -5.10 -14.23
N THR A 434 -8.08 -5.02 -14.63
CA THR A 434 -7.11 -6.08 -14.31
C THR A 434 -6.57 -5.88 -12.89
N PRO A 435 -6.83 -6.78 -11.93
CA PRO A 435 -6.14 -6.79 -10.66
C PRO A 435 -4.76 -7.44 -10.81
N THR A 436 -3.78 -6.91 -10.07
CA THR A 436 -2.44 -7.49 -9.89
C THR A 436 -2.06 -7.38 -8.43
N TYR A 437 -1.13 -8.21 -7.95
CA TYR A 437 -0.73 -8.26 -6.54
C TYR A 437 0.75 -7.93 -6.41
N VAL A 438 1.08 -7.11 -5.40
CA VAL A 438 2.42 -6.54 -5.22
C VAL A 438 2.89 -6.66 -3.78
N SER A 439 4.21 -6.63 -3.59
CA SER A 439 4.79 -6.68 -2.24
C SER A 439 4.98 -5.31 -1.62
N ASP A 440 5.26 -4.29 -2.44
CA ASP A 440 5.76 -3.00 -1.96
C ASP A 440 6.98 -3.17 -1.04
N ASN A 441 7.84 -4.15 -1.34
CA ASN A 441 8.94 -4.55 -0.47
C ASN A 441 9.79 -3.32 -0.06
N PRO A 442 10.01 -3.11 1.25
CA PRO A 442 9.87 -4.11 2.33
C PRO A 442 8.55 -4.09 3.11
N VAL A 443 7.48 -3.39 2.65
CA VAL A 443 6.18 -3.40 3.35
C VAL A 443 5.67 -4.82 3.54
N LEU A 444 5.57 -5.59 2.45
CA LEU A 444 5.49 -7.05 2.50
C LEU A 444 6.80 -7.64 1.97
N ASN A 445 7.23 -8.77 2.53
CA ASN A 445 8.39 -9.48 2.01
C ASN A 445 8.08 -10.05 0.61
N SER A 446 8.77 -9.56 -0.43
CA SER A 446 8.53 -9.99 -1.82
C SER A 446 8.79 -11.48 -2.05
N GLN A 447 9.56 -12.16 -1.18
CA GLN A 447 9.67 -13.62 -1.18
C GLN A 447 8.30 -14.32 -1.11
N HIS A 448 7.30 -13.69 -0.52
CA HIS A 448 5.97 -14.27 -0.31
C HIS A 448 4.86 -13.58 -1.12
N VAL A 449 5.19 -12.76 -2.13
CA VAL A 449 4.17 -12.01 -2.91
C VAL A 449 3.12 -12.91 -3.59
N VAL A 450 3.46 -14.16 -3.93
CA VAL A 450 2.50 -15.14 -4.46
C VAL A 450 1.37 -15.44 -3.48
N PHE A 451 1.63 -15.31 -2.17
CA PHE A 451 0.63 -15.52 -1.14
C PHE A 451 -0.49 -14.47 -1.22
N GLU A 452 -0.22 -13.25 -1.68
CA GLU A 452 -1.25 -12.24 -1.94
C GLU A 452 -2.22 -12.71 -3.04
N ALA A 453 -1.70 -13.30 -4.13
CA ALA A 453 -2.55 -13.92 -5.16
C ALA A 453 -3.33 -15.13 -4.63
N ALA A 454 -2.74 -15.92 -3.75
CA ALA A 454 -3.42 -17.04 -3.10
C ALA A 454 -4.60 -16.56 -2.24
N LYS A 455 -4.38 -15.54 -1.41
CA LYS A 455 -5.42 -14.91 -0.59
C LYS A 455 -6.53 -14.30 -1.45
N ALA A 456 -6.18 -13.63 -2.54
CA ALA A 456 -7.14 -13.11 -3.50
C ALA A 456 -8.04 -14.17 -4.15
N TYR A 457 -7.47 -15.33 -4.52
CA TYR A 457 -8.26 -16.48 -4.96
C TYR A 457 -9.23 -16.93 -3.85
N GLY A 458 -8.75 -16.96 -2.61
CA GLY A 458 -9.59 -17.15 -1.43
C GLY A 458 -10.75 -16.16 -1.38
N TYR A 459 -10.50 -14.87 -1.57
CA TYR A 459 -11.53 -13.82 -1.56
C TYR A 459 -12.41 -13.77 -2.81
N GLY A 460 -12.31 -14.78 -3.68
CA GLY A 460 -13.27 -15.03 -4.76
C GLY A 460 -12.80 -14.59 -6.14
N LEU A 461 -11.55 -14.15 -6.30
CA LEU A 461 -10.96 -13.95 -7.63
C LEU A 461 -10.81 -15.32 -8.33
N PRO A 462 -11.15 -15.47 -9.63
CA PRO A 462 -10.97 -16.74 -10.33
C PRO A 462 -9.51 -17.22 -10.30
N TYR A 463 -9.30 -18.54 -10.18
CA TYR A 463 -7.97 -19.16 -10.04
C TYR A 463 -6.96 -18.70 -11.11
N HIS A 464 -7.36 -18.74 -12.39
CA HIS A 464 -6.48 -18.35 -13.51
C HIS A 464 -6.12 -16.86 -13.45
N ALA A 465 -7.04 -16.02 -12.99
CA ALA A 465 -6.85 -14.59 -12.84
C ALA A 465 -5.92 -14.26 -11.66
N ALA A 466 -6.07 -14.96 -10.54
CA ALA A 466 -5.20 -14.82 -9.38
C ALA A 466 -3.75 -15.15 -9.75
N LEU A 467 -3.52 -16.31 -10.40
CA LEU A 467 -2.17 -16.69 -10.83
C LEU A 467 -1.61 -15.74 -11.90
N ALA A 468 -2.45 -15.28 -12.84
CA ALA A 468 -2.07 -14.26 -13.82
C ALA A 468 -1.67 -12.93 -13.15
N GLY A 469 -2.30 -12.56 -12.03
CA GLY A 469 -2.07 -11.32 -11.28
C GLY A 469 -0.64 -11.13 -10.74
N VAL A 470 0.16 -12.21 -10.71
CA VAL A 470 1.58 -12.20 -10.32
C VAL A 470 2.50 -12.81 -11.39
N THR A 471 1.99 -13.10 -12.59
CA THR A 471 2.76 -13.67 -13.71
C THR A 471 2.54 -12.87 -15.00
N SER A 472 1.55 -13.23 -15.81
CA SER A 472 1.34 -12.66 -17.14
C SER A 472 0.80 -11.23 -17.11
N ALA A 473 -0.12 -10.91 -16.19
CA ALA A 473 -0.75 -9.60 -16.12
C ALA A 473 0.27 -8.46 -15.82
N PRO A 474 1.10 -8.56 -14.75
CA PRO A 474 2.15 -7.57 -14.54
C PRO A 474 3.17 -7.51 -15.69
N ALA A 475 3.55 -8.64 -16.31
CA ALA A 475 4.44 -8.62 -17.48
C ALA A 475 3.83 -7.82 -18.67
N GLU A 476 2.55 -8.01 -18.97
CA GLU A 476 1.82 -7.28 -20.00
C GLU A 476 1.70 -5.78 -19.67
N LEU A 477 1.40 -5.43 -18.41
CA LEU A 477 1.33 -4.05 -17.92
C LEU A 477 2.68 -3.34 -17.94
N LEU A 478 3.78 -4.08 -17.83
CA LEU A 478 5.14 -3.56 -17.97
C LEU A 478 5.62 -3.53 -19.44
N GLY A 479 4.82 -4.03 -20.38
CA GLY A 479 5.17 -4.05 -21.82
C GLY A 479 6.16 -5.15 -22.19
N LEU A 480 6.26 -6.18 -21.35
CA LEU A 480 7.17 -7.31 -21.45
C LEU A 480 6.43 -8.66 -21.56
N GLY A 481 5.10 -8.63 -21.74
CA GLY A 481 4.25 -9.82 -21.88
C GLY A 481 4.53 -10.68 -23.13
N ASP A 482 5.29 -10.15 -24.10
CA ASP A 482 5.81 -10.90 -25.26
C ASP A 482 7.20 -11.50 -25.00
N GLN A 483 7.77 -11.26 -23.80
CA GLN A 483 9.10 -11.74 -23.41
C GLN A 483 9.01 -12.75 -22.27
N PHE A 484 8.20 -12.52 -21.24
CA PHE A 484 8.05 -13.42 -20.09
C PHE A 484 6.65 -13.32 -19.45
N GLY A 485 6.43 -14.07 -18.37
CA GLY A 485 5.16 -14.14 -17.64
C GLY A 485 4.26 -15.31 -18.07
N LYS A 486 4.68 -16.10 -19.07
CA LYS A 486 3.99 -17.30 -19.58
C LYS A 486 5.00 -18.39 -19.91
N ILE A 487 4.59 -19.66 -19.80
CA ILE A 487 5.38 -20.80 -20.29
C ILE A 487 5.01 -21.02 -21.75
N LYS A 488 5.73 -20.35 -22.65
CA LYS A 488 5.45 -20.29 -24.08
C LYS A 488 6.74 -20.34 -24.90
N GLU A 489 6.70 -20.97 -26.07
CA GLU A 489 7.85 -21.00 -26.97
C GLU A 489 8.32 -19.59 -27.32
N THR A 490 9.63 -19.41 -27.47
CA THR A 490 10.33 -18.15 -27.72
C THR A 490 10.35 -17.15 -26.56
N PHE A 491 9.66 -17.42 -25.44
CA PHE A 491 9.72 -16.58 -24.24
C PHE A 491 11.02 -16.83 -23.48
N ASP A 492 11.43 -15.87 -22.66
CA ASP A 492 12.55 -16.01 -21.75
C ASP A 492 12.30 -17.20 -20.83
N ALA A 493 13.35 -17.99 -20.59
CA ALA A 493 13.27 -19.13 -19.69
C ALA A 493 13.37 -18.70 -18.22
N ASP A 494 12.38 -17.91 -17.80
CA ASP A 494 12.13 -17.53 -16.41
C ASP A 494 11.06 -18.48 -15.86
N ILE A 495 11.49 -19.48 -15.10
CA ILE A 495 10.69 -20.67 -14.77
C ILE A 495 10.83 -20.96 -13.28
N VAL A 496 9.71 -21.32 -12.64
CA VAL A 496 9.69 -21.78 -11.25
C VAL A 496 9.08 -23.16 -11.19
N LEU A 497 9.79 -24.10 -10.55
CA LEU A 497 9.24 -25.39 -10.17
C LEU A 497 8.86 -25.35 -8.69
N TRP A 498 7.64 -25.74 -8.37
CA TRP A 498 7.07 -25.67 -7.03
C TRP A 498 6.93 -27.04 -6.40
N ASP A 499 6.96 -27.12 -5.08
CA ASP A 499 6.64 -28.35 -4.34
C ASP A 499 5.14 -28.61 -4.20
N SER A 500 4.32 -27.56 -4.37
CA SER A 500 2.87 -27.63 -4.42
C SER A 500 2.27 -26.65 -5.42
N ASP A 501 0.94 -26.65 -5.53
CA ASP A 501 0.25 -25.59 -6.28
C ASP A 501 0.67 -24.20 -5.72
N PRO A 502 1.08 -23.25 -6.58
CA PRO A 502 1.60 -21.95 -6.15
C PRO A 502 0.58 -21.12 -5.35
N LEU A 503 -0.73 -21.36 -5.51
CA LEU A 503 -1.76 -20.68 -4.72
C LEU A 503 -2.12 -21.44 -3.42
N SER A 504 -1.34 -22.44 -3.02
CA SER A 504 -1.50 -23.12 -1.73
C SER A 504 -0.75 -22.44 -0.60
N VAL A 505 -1.25 -22.59 0.63
CA VAL A 505 -0.52 -22.19 1.84
C VAL A 505 0.80 -22.96 1.92
N GLY A 506 1.91 -22.25 2.13
CA GLY A 506 3.25 -22.83 2.25
C GLY A 506 3.89 -23.27 0.93
N ALA A 507 3.30 -22.99 -0.24
CA ALA A 507 3.92 -23.31 -1.53
C ALA A 507 5.34 -22.76 -1.61
N THR A 508 6.31 -23.62 -1.92
CA THR A 508 7.73 -23.28 -1.89
C THR A 508 8.42 -23.67 -3.20
N PRO A 509 9.24 -22.78 -3.80
CA PRO A 509 10.04 -23.14 -4.96
C PRO A 509 11.07 -24.23 -4.65
N VAL A 510 11.08 -25.26 -5.51
CA VAL A 510 12.11 -26.31 -5.55
C VAL A 510 13.35 -25.82 -6.31
N GLN A 511 13.13 -25.11 -7.41
CA GLN A 511 14.18 -24.51 -8.23
C GLN A 511 13.61 -23.34 -9.03
N VAL A 512 14.47 -22.35 -9.27
CA VAL A 512 14.16 -21.16 -10.07
C VAL A 512 15.21 -21.07 -11.17
N TRP A 513 14.75 -20.86 -12.41
CA TRP A 513 15.61 -20.56 -13.55
C TRP A 513 15.31 -19.14 -14.03
N ILE A 514 16.36 -18.36 -14.30
CA ILE A 514 16.24 -17.02 -14.89
C ILE A 514 17.14 -16.97 -16.13
N ASP A 515 16.54 -16.62 -17.26
CA ASP A 515 17.16 -16.74 -18.59
C ASP A 515 17.80 -18.13 -18.81
N GLY A 516 17.12 -19.19 -18.32
CA GLY A 516 17.54 -20.60 -18.42
C GLY A 516 18.65 -21.03 -17.46
N ALA A 517 19.22 -20.12 -16.66
CA ALA A 517 20.25 -20.47 -15.68
C ALA A 517 19.60 -20.79 -14.32
N ALA A 518 19.96 -21.92 -13.73
CA ALA A 518 19.53 -22.30 -12.38
C ALA A 518 20.06 -21.29 -11.36
N GLN A 519 19.20 -20.84 -10.45
CA GLN A 519 19.55 -19.84 -9.43
C GLN A 519 20.08 -20.45 -8.14
N PHE A 520 19.75 -21.72 -7.87
CA PHE A 520 20.23 -22.48 -6.72
C PHE A 520 21.01 -23.70 -7.17
N GLN A 521 22.21 -23.89 -6.62
CA GLN A 521 23.01 -25.08 -6.92
C GLN A 521 22.52 -26.30 -6.15
N ASP A 522 22.34 -26.14 -4.84
CA ASP A 522 21.91 -27.20 -3.92
C ASP A 522 20.68 -26.71 -3.14
N PRO A 523 19.52 -26.51 -3.81
CA PRO A 523 18.32 -26.01 -3.13
C PRO A 523 17.85 -27.00 -2.07
N VAL A 524 17.42 -26.48 -0.92
CA VAL A 524 16.69 -27.28 0.06
C VAL A 524 15.31 -27.59 -0.52
N VAL A 525 15.00 -28.87 -0.65
CA VAL A 525 13.67 -29.34 -1.08
C VAL A 525 12.98 -29.92 0.14
N LEU A 526 11.82 -29.36 0.49
CA LEU A 526 11.03 -29.85 1.61
C LEU A 526 10.41 -31.21 1.27
N GLU A 527 10.45 -32.14 2.22
CA GLU A 527 9.84 -33.46 2.11
C GLU A 527 8.31 -33.36 2.36
N LYS A 528 7.60 -32.79 1.38
CA LYS A 528 6.13 -32.69 1.39
C LYS A 528 5.48 -33.86 0.64
N PRO A 529 4.28 -34.31 1.06
CA PRO A 529 3.47 -35.21 0.25
C PRO A 529 3.23 -34.64 -1.14
N GLU A 530 3.21 -35.50 -2.17
CA GLU A 530 2.86 -35.07 -3.53
C GLU A 530 1.48 -34.40 -3.53
N SER A 531 1.44 -33.11 -3.86
CA SER A 531 0.20 -32.35 -3.95
C SER A 531 -0.26 -32.23 -5.39
N LYS A 532 -1.57 -32.39 -5.60
CA LYS A 532 -2.20 -32.13 -6.90
C LYS A 532 -2.47 -30.63 -7.04
N PRO A 533 -2.54 -30.10 -8.27
CA PRO A 533 -3.03 -28.75 -8.47
C PRO A 533 -4.41 -28.55 -7.83
N ILE A 534 -4.67 -27.33 -7.33
CA ILE A 534 -5.96 -26.97 -6.74
C ILE A 534 -7.04 -27.12 -7.81
N THR A 535 -8.13 -27.82 -7.46
CA THR A 535 -9.36 -27.79 -8.26
C THR A 535 -10.08 -26.48 -7.96
N PRO A 536 -10.30 -25.58 -8.95
CA PRO A 536 -10.95 -24.30 -8.70
C PRO A 536 -12.33 -24.46 -8.07
N ASN A 537 -12.58 -23.75 -6.96
CA ASN A 537 -13.85 -23.76 -6.26
C ASN A 537 -14.66 -22.49 -6.59
N PRO A 538 -15.71 -22.58 -7.44
CA PRO A 538 -16.51 -21.42 -7.82
C PRO A 538 -17.34 -20.84 -6.66
N LEU A 539 -17.49 -21.59 -5.55
CA LEU A 539 -18.23 -21.12 -4.37
C LEU A 539 -17.45 -20.06 -3.58
N LEU A 540 -16.13 -19.97 -3.74
CA LEU A 540 -15.33 -18.89 -3.12
C LEU A 540 -15.74 -17.51 -3.64
N GLY A 541 -16.26 -17.44 -4.87
CA GLY A 541 -16.81 -16.21 -5.44
C GLY A 541 -18.21 -15.85 -4.95
N LYS A 542 -18.89 -16.72 -4.18
CA LYS A 542 -20.24 -16.45 -3.69
C LYS A 542 -20.19 -15.85 -2.29
N ASP A 543 -20.92 -14.77 -2.10
CA ASP A 543 -21.06 -14.17 -0.78
C ASP A 543 -21.85 -15.09 0.15
N VAL A 544 -21.44 -15.13 1.41
CA VAL A 544 -22.16 -15.88 2.45
C VAL A 544 -23.29 -14.98 2.96
N GLU A 545 -24.54 -15.40 2.76
CA GLU A 545 -25.69 -14.73 3.38
C GLU A 545 -25.61 -14.84 4.90
N VAL A 546 -25.67 -13.69 5.55
CA VAL A 546 -25.71 -13.57 7.01
C VAL A 546 -27.12 -13.82 7.51
N ARG A 547 -27.25 -14.65 8.56
CA ARG A 547 -28.47 -14.76 9.35
C ARG A 547 -28.11 -14.76 10.82
N GLU A 548 -28.59 -13.77 11.59
CA GLU A 548 -28.66 -13.91 13.04
C GLU A 548 -29.70 -15.00 13.34
N LEU A 549 -29.25 -16.08 13.95
CA LEU A 549 -30.15 -17.14 14.37
C LEU A 549 -30.33 -17.06 15.87
N GLY A 550 -31.54 -17.38 16.33
CA GLY A 550 -31.73 -17.77 17.73
C GLY A 550 -30.72 -18.87 18.07
N GLY A 551 -30.26 -18.94 19.31
CA GLY A 551 -29.08 -19.71 19.74
C GLY A 551 -29.08 -21.23 19.47
N SER A 552 -29.90 -21.79 18.58
CA SER A 552 -29.82 -23.19 18.17
C SER A 552 -29.64 -23.33 16.65
N ALA A 553 -28.75 -24.21 16.23
CA ALA A 553 -28.46 -24.51 14.82
C ALA A 553 -27.95 -25.94 14.67
N VAL A 554 -28.13 -26.52 13.48
CA VAL A 554 -27.55 -27.82 13.12
C VAL A 554 -26.61 -27.63 11.94
N PHE A 555 -25.37 -28.09 12.05
CA PHE A 555 -24.41 -28.18 10.96
C PHE A 555 -24.25 -29.64 10.54
N THR A 556 -24.42 -29.93 9.26
CA THR A 556 -24.19 -31.26 8.68
C THR A 556 -22.94 -31.26 7.81
N GLY A 557 -22.35 -32.44 7.56
CA GLY A 557 -21.13 -32.55 6.76
C GLY A 557 -19.85 -32.26 7.54
N ILE A 558 -19.85 -32.50 8.87
CA ILE A 558 -18.65 -32.35 9.71
C ILE A 558 -17.68 -33.48 9.38
N SER A 559 -16.44 -33.13 9.04
CA SER A 559 -15.37 -34.07 8.70
C SER A 559 -14.26 -34.12 9.76
N ARG A 560 -14.06 -33.02 10.51
CA ARG A 560 -12.98 -32.86 11.49
C ARG A 560 -13.41 -32.03 12.71
N VAL A 561 -12.93 -32.41 13.89
CA VAL A 561 -13.22 -31.73 15.17
C VAL A 561 -11.97 -31.66 16.03
N PHE A 562 -11.69 -30.48 16.60
CA PHE A 562 -10.48 -30.14 17.34
C PHE A 562 -10.74 -29.45 18.70
N LEU A 563 -11.78 -29.82 19.43
CA LEU A 563 -12.28 -29.10 20.62
C LEU A 563 -11.49 -29.31 21.93
N GLY A 564 -10.15 -29.24 21.88
CA GLY A 564 -9.27 -29.35 23.05
C GLY A 564 -7.97 -30.13 22.83
N PRO A 565 -7.06 -30.14 23.82
CA PRO A 565 -5.78 -30.83 23.69
C PRO A 565 -6.04 -32.34 23.57
N ASN A 566 -5.76 -32.89 22.39
CA ASN A 566 -5.91 -34.30 21.99
C ASN A 566 -7.33 -34.77 21.62
N THR A 567 -8.24 -33.88 21.22
CA THR A 567 -9.60 -34.25 20.77
C THR A 567 -9.74 -34.30 19.25
N ASN A 568 -8.68 -34.62 18.51
CA ASN A 568 -8.76 -34.80 17.05
C ASN A 568 -9.62 -36.02 16.72
N THR A 569 -10.85 -35.77 16.30
CA THR A 569 -11.78 -36.80 15.83
C THR A 569 -12.01 -36.61 14.34
N THR A 570 -11.57 -37.60 13.56
CA THR A 570 -11.84 -37.68 12.13
C THR A 570 -13.10 -38.51 11.91
N PHE A 571 -14.09 -37.92 11.25
CA PHE A 571 -15.27 -38.63 10.80
C PHE A 571 -15.08 -39.03 9.35
N LEU A 572 -15.06 -40.33 9.07
CA LEU A 572 -15.10 -40.82 7.71
C LEU A 572 -16.51 -40.64 7.17
N PRO A 573 -16.70 -40.09 5.96
CA PRO A 573 -18.02 -40.02 5.35
C PRO A 573 -18.55 -41.44 5.15
N ARG A 574 -19.50 -41.84 6.00
CA ARG A 574 -20.33 -43.03 5.84
C ARG A 574 -21.70 -42.55 5.36
N GLU A 575 -22.18 -43.10 4.25
CA GLU A 575 -23.47 -42.71 3.64
C GLU A 575 -24.66 -42.92 4.61
N ASP A 576 -24.50 -43.79 5.59
CA ASP A 576 -25.51 -44.19 6.55
C ASP A 576 -25.65 -43.24 7.75
N LEU A 577 -24.62 -42.49 8.15
CA LEU A 577 -24.67 -41.51 9.27
C LEU A 577 -23.63 -40.37 9.12
N PRO A 578 -23.96 -39.26 8.44
CA PRO A 578 -23.06 -38.11 8.38
C PRO A 578 -22.91 -37.48 9.77
N ALA A 579 -21.67 -37.13 10.16
CA ALA A 579 -21.45 -36.44 11.42
C ALA A 579 -22.04 -35.03 11.37
N VAL A 580 -22.78 -34.68 12.42
CA VAL A 580 -23.44 -33.40 12.61
C VAL A 580 -22.89 -32.70 13.84
N ALA A 581 -23.05 -31.38 13.90
CA ALA A 581 -22.87 -30.59 15.11
C ALA A 581 -24.18 -29.86 15.43
N ILE A 582 -24.72 -30.11 16.61
CA ILE A 582 -25.98 -29.55 17.08
C ILE A 582 -25.66 -28.55 18.19
N ILE A 583 -26.12 -27.33 18.00
CA ILE A 583 -25.97 -26.21 18.92
C ILE A 583 -27.34 -25.91 19.51
N VAL A 584 -27.39 -25.73 20.82
CA VAL A 584 -28.60 -25.39 21.57
C VAL A 584 -28.25 -24.32 22.60
N GLY A 585 -28.93 -23.18 22.55
CA GLY A 585 -28.65 -22.05 23.43
C GLY A 585 -27.20 -21.54 23.36
N GLY A 586 -26.64 -21.42 22.14
CA GLY A 586 -25.29 -20.95 21.84
C GLY A 586 -24.17 -21.95 22.16
N ALA A 587 -24.49 -23.03 22.90
CA ALA A 587 -23.55 -24.04 23.32
C ALA A 587 -23.60 -25.27 22.41
N LEU A 588 -22.44 -25.90 22.21
CA LEU A 588 -22.33 -27.14 21.47
C LEU A 588 -22.91 -28.29 22.29
N SER A 589 -24.08 -28.78 21.86
CA SER A 589 -24.85 -29.82 22.55
C SER A 589 -24.35 -31.22 22.20
N CYS A 590 -24.18 -31.50 20.91
CA CYS A 590 -23.71 -32.80 20.42
C CYS A 590 -22.87 -32.65 19.13
N VAL A 591 -21.84 -33.50 18.98
CA VAL A 591 -21.08 -33.66 17.73
C VAL A 591 -20.87 -35.14 17.43
N GLY A 592 -21.13 -35.55 16.19
CA GLY A 592 -21.04 -36.95 15.75
C GLY A 592 -22.37 -37.42 15.16
N SER A 593 -22.82 -38.63 15.49
CA SER A 593 -24.06 -39.18 14.91
C SER A 593 -25.34 -38.53 15.41
N CYS A 594 -25.36 -38.06 16.67
CA CYS A 594 -26.42 -37.26 17.31
C CYS A 594 -27.87 -37.57 16.87
N GLN A 595 -28.23 -38.85 16.74
CA GLN A 595 -29.48 -39.26 16.07
C GLN A 595 -30.73 -38.75 16.81
N ASP A 596 -30.74 -38.91 18.13
CA ASP A 596 -31.87 -38.52 18.98
C ASP A 596 -32.00 -36.99 19.03
N GLU A 597 -30.88 -36.28 19.19
CA GLU A 597 -30.84 -34.82 19.19
C GLU A 597 -31.19 -34.24 17.82
N LEU A 598 -30.82 -34.90 16.73
CA LEU A 598 -31.16 -34.48 15.37
C LEU A 598 -32.66 -34.66 15.09
N ALA A 599 -33.25 -35.76 15.57
CA ALA A 599 -34.70 -35.96 15.50
C ALA A 599 -35.46 -34.88 16.27
N VAL A 600 -34.98 -34.51 17.47
CA VAL A 600 -35.52 -33.39 18.25
C VAL A 600 -35.34 -32.06 17.52
N ALA A 601 -34.16 -31.79 16.97
CA ALA A 601 -33.87 -30.56 16.22
C ALA A 601 -34.79 -30.40 14.98
N HIS A 602 -35.03 -31.50 14.26
CA HIS A 602 -35.98 -31.53 13.15
C HIS A 602 -37.42 -31.26 13.61
N ALA A 603 -37.86 -31.90 14.71
CA ALA A 603 -39.19 -31.67 15.28
C ALA A 603 -39.39 -30.21 15.76
N SER A 604 -38.33 -29.59 16.29
CA SER A 604 -38.30 -28.20 16.73
C SER A 604 -38.01 -27.18 15.63
N HIS A 605 -37.90 -27.59 14.37
CA HIS A 605 -37.63 -26.73 13.21
C HIS A 605 -36.35 -25.88 13.36
N ILE A 606 -35.32 -26.44 13.98
CA ILE A 606 -34.02 -25.78 14.12
C ILE A 606 -33.36 -25.64 12.73
N PRO A 607 -32.80 -24.47 12.37
CA PRO A 607 -32.14 -24.28 11.08
C PRO A 607 -30.98 -25.25 10.84
N VAL A 608 -30.91 -25.83 9.64
CA VAL A 608 -29.87 -26.77 9.22
C VAL A 608 -28.97 -26.15 8.15
N PHE A 609 -27.66 -26.21 8.35
CA PHE A 609 -26.63 -25.74 7.43
C PHE A 609 -25.78 -26.91 6.95
N ALA A 610 -25.83 -27.16 5.64
CA ALA A 610 -25.00 -28.19 5.03
C ALA A 610 -23.62 -27.63 4.69
N LEU A 611 -22.57 -28.31 5.17
CA LEU A 611 -21.18 -28.06 4.81
C LEU A 611 -20.70 -29.17 3.87
N GLN A 612 -19.75 -28.85 3.00
CA GLN A 612 -19.11 -29.84 2.14
C GLN A 612 -17.97 -30.55 2.86
N ASN A 613 -17.22 -29.80 3.66
CA ASN A 613 -16.07 -30.26 4.42
C ASN A 613 -15.97 -29.47 5.72
N GLY A 614 -16.83 -29.79 6.69
CA GLY A 614 -16.97 -29.02 7.92
C GLY A 614 -15.89 -29.28 8.96
N TYR A 615 -15.23 -28.23 9.44
CA TYR A 615 -14.25 -28.28 10.55
C TYR A 615 -14.81 -27.61 11.79
N ILE A 616 -14.51 -28.16 12.96
CA ILE A 616 -14.82 -27.52 14.25
C ILE A 616 -13.54 -27.30 15.03
N THR A 617 -13.26 -26.04 15.40
CA THR A 617 -12.04 -25.67 16.13
C THR A 617 -12.35 -24.82 17.35
N PRO A 618 -11.39 -24.68 18.28
CA PRO A 618 -11.34 -23.58 19.21
C PRO A 618 -11.25 -22.23 18.49
N PRO A 619 -11.58 -21.14 19.18
CA PRO A 619 -11.25 -19.82 18.68
C PRO A 619 -9.75 -19.54 18.69
N PHE A 620 -9.32 -18.67 17.76
CA PHE A 620 -7.96 -18.17 17.72
C PHE A 620 -7.77 -17.01 18.68
N THR A 621 -6.52 -16.80 19.10
CA THR A 621 -6.11 -15.74 20.02
C THR A 621 -5.00 -14.92 19.39
N SER A 622 -5.21 -13.62 19.23
CA SER A 622 -4.13 -12.68 18.92
C SER A 622 -3.31 -12.41 20.18
N PHE A 623 -1.98 -12.42 20.05
CA PHE A 623 -1.06 -12.07 21.15
C PHE A 623 0.01 -11.11 20.65
N GLY A 624 0.14 -9.96 21.32
CA GLY A 624 1.24 -9.02 21.10
C GLY A 624 0.96 -7.92 20.08
N SER A 625 -0.14 -8.01 19.32
CA SER A 625 -0.60 -6.90 18.48
C SER A 625 -1.29 -5.82 19.30
N SER A 626 -1.35 -4.60 18.77
CA SER A 626 -2.06 -3.46 19.37
C SER A 626 -3.59 -3.51 19.17
N LEU A 627 -4.14 -4.68 18.82
CA LEU A 627 -5.56 -4.85 18.51
C LEU A 627 -6.43 -4.37 19.69
N GLY A 628 -7.37 -3.47 19.42
CA GLY A 628 -8.24 -2.86 20.45
C GLY A 628 -7.63 -1.67 21.19
N LEU A 629 -6.38 -1.31 20.94
CA LEU A 629 -5.78 -0.04 21.39
C LEU A 629 -5.46 0.91 20.23
N ILE A 630 -5.41 0.40 19.01
CA ILE A 630 -5.16 1.13 17.77
C ILE A 630 -6.18 0.68 16.73
N GLU A 631 -6.87 1.64 16.09
CA GLU A 631 -7.76 1.35 14.96
C GLU A 631 -7.12 1.73 13.61
N ILE A 632 -6.45 2.88 13.51
CA ILE A 632 -5.70 3.31 12.32
C ILE A 632 -4.26 3.69 12.70
N ASP A 633 -3.29 2.90 12.25
CA ASP A 633 -1.89 2.96 12.73
C ASP A 633 -1.20 4.32 12.50
N ALA A 634 -1.55 5.04 11.43
CA ALA A 634 -1.01 6.37 11.15
C ALA A 634 -1.75 7.53 11.83
N GLU A 635 -2.87 7.29 12.51
CA GLU A 635 -3.73 8.34 13.08
C GLU A 635 -3.72 8.30 14.60
N SER A 636 -3.06 9.27 15.23
CA SER A 636 -2.91 9.32 16.69
C SER A 636 -4.24 9.37 17.44
N ASP A 637 -5.26 10.00 16.87
CA ASP A 637 -6.59 10.13 17.48
C ASP A 637 -7.36 8.80 17.56
N THR A 638 -6.86 7.79 16.85
CA THR A 638 -7.42 6.43 16.85
C THR A 638 -6.61 5.46 17.73
N GLN A 639 -5.67 5.99 18.51
CA GLN A 639 -4.75 5.23 19.34
C GLN A 639 -4.92 5.62 20.82
N ASP A 640 -4.64 4.68 21.72
CA ASP A 640 -4.52 4.95 23.17
C ASP A 640 -3.31 5.86 23.50
N GLY A 641 -2.38 5.99 22.56
CA GLY A 641 -1.17 6.81 22.68
C GLY A 641 0.04 6.03 23.24
N PRO A 642 1.22 6.67 23.31
CA PRO A 642 2.45 6.01 23.75
C PRO A 642 2.43 5.72 25.25
N PRO A 643 2.99 4.57 25.68
CA PRO A 643 3.15 4.29 27.11
C PRO A 643 4.12 5.30 27.78
N PRO A 644 4.03 5.50 29.12
CA PRO A 644 4.88 6.45 29.83
C PRO A 644 6.39 6.16 29.68
N LYS A 645 7.16 7.17 29.27
CA LYS A 645 8.62 7.05 29.03
C LYS A 645 9.45 7.04 30.32
N ASP A 646 9.01 7.78 31.34
CA ASP A 646 9.88 8.24 32.44
C ASP A 646 9.88 7.34 33.69
N GLY A 647 9.35 6.11 33.61
CA GLY A 647 9.33 5.16 34.73
C GLY A 647 8.45 5.55 35.93
N ASN A 648 7.76 6.69 35.89
CA ASN A 648 6.88 7.18 36.96
C ASN A 648 5.44 6.62 36.92
N GLY A 649 5.22 5.52 36.22
CA GLY A 649 3.92 4.86 36.14
C GLY A 649 3.95 3.63 35.24
N ILE A 650 2.94 2.78 35.38
CA ILE A 650 2.70 1.64 34.50
C ILE A 650 1.31 1.78 33.88
N ALA A 651 1.24 1.79 32.55
CA ALA A 651 -0.03 1.81 31.84
C ALA A 651 -0.66 0.41 31.88
N ARG A 652 -2.00 0.36 31.96
CA ARG A 652 -2.78 -0.89 31.86
C ARG A 652 -3.63 -0.80 30.60
N ALA A 653 -3.50 -1.79 29.72
CA ALA A 653 -4.24 -1.78 28.45
C ALA A 653 -5.76 -1.77 28.63
N ILE A 654 -6.28 -2.33 29.74
CA ILE A 654 -7.72 -2.33 30.02
C ILE A 654 -8.33 -0.93 30.04
N ASP A 655 -7.56 0.08 30.46
CA ASP A 655 -8.04 1.46 30.60
C ASP A 655 -8.14 2.18 29.24
N GLY A 656 -7.42 1.68 28.23
CA GLY A 656 -7.36 2.23 26.87
C GLY A 656 -8.14 1.44 25.83
N LEU A 657 -8.82 0.34 26.21
CA LEU A 657 -9.51 -0.54 25.27
C LEU A 657 -10.64 0.18 24.52
N GLN A 658 -10.60 0.05 23.20
CA GLN A 658 -11.62 0.52 22.27
C GLN A 658 -12.28 -0.68 21.61
N PHE A 659 -13.61 -0.66 21.49
CA PHE A 659 -14.43 -1.73 20.95
C PHE A 659 -15.22 -1.26 19.72
N GLY A 660 -15.65 -2.21 18.87
CA GLY A 660 -16.50 -1.92 17.72
C GLY A 660 -15.78 -1.38 16.47
N GLY A 661 -14.45 -1.36 16.48
CA GLY A 661 -13.62 -1.00 15.32
C GLY A 661 -13.63 -2.04 14.18
N LYS A 662 -13.21 -1.64 12.99
CA LYS A 662 -13.14 -2.53 11.80
C LYS A 662 -12.08 -3.61 11.99
N GLN A 663 -10.94 -3.28 12.60
CA GLN A 663 -9.87 -4.27 12.82
C GLN A 663 -10.37 -5.41 13.73
N LEU A 664 -11.07 -5.07 14.81
CA LEU A 664 -11.71 -6.04 15.72
C LEU A 664 -12.78 -6.89 15.02
N ALA A 665 -13.63 -6.25 14.21
CA ALA A 665 -14.65 -6.95 13.43
C ALA A 665 -14.01 -7.95 12.45
N ARG A 666 -12.95 -7.55 11.73
CA ARG A 666 -12.23 -8.45 10.81
C ARG A 666 -11.51 -9.58 11.52
N ALA A 667 -10.84 -9.30 12.63
CA ALA A 667 -10.24 -10.36 13.45
C ALA A 667 -11.30 -11.41 13.85
N PHE A 668 -12.46 -10.96 14.32
CA PHE A 668 -13.58 -11.85 14.68
C PHE A 668 -14.12 -12.65 13.49
N GLU A 669 -14.33 -12.01 12.34
CA GLU A 669 -14.78 -12.67 11.11
C GLU A 669 -13.82 -13.78 10.64
N HIS A 670 -12.53 -13.66 10.93
CA HIS A 670 -11.51 -14.65 10.60
C HIS A 670 -11.17 -15.60 11.75
N GLY A 671 -12.06 -15.72 12.75
CA GLY A 671 -11.96 -16.72 13.83
C GLY A 671 -11.10 -16.29 15.02
N VAL A 672 -10.57 -15.06 15.03
CA VAL A 672 -9.84 -14.50 16.17
C VAL A 672 -10.84 -13.83 17.11
N THR A 673 -11.38 -14.62 18.05
CA THR A 673 -12.36 -14.11 19.02
C THR A 673 -11.72 -13.59 20.31
N ASN A 674 -10.44 -13.89 20.52
CA ASN A 674 -9.67 -13.51 21.70
C ASN A 674 -8.48 -12.65 21.32
N ALA A 675 -8.17 -11.65 22.13
CA ALA A 675 -6.98 -10.83 21.98
C ALA A 675 -6.30 -10.61 23.34
N ILE A 676 -4.96 -10.63 23.32
CA ILE A 676 -4.10 -10.26 24.44
C ILE A 676 -3.24 -9.10 23.96
N THR A 677 -3.58 -7.91 24.45
CA THR A 677 -3.02 -6.64 23.98
C THR A 677 -2.35 -5.90 25.13
N ALA A 678 -1.18 -5.33 24.87
CA ALA A 678 -0.44 -4.48 25.80
C ALA A 678 -0.33 -3.06 25.25
N PRO A 679 -0.13 -2.03 26.11
CA PRO A 679 0.09 -0.68 25.64
C PRO A 679 1.36 -0.60 24.78
N SER A 680 1.25 -0.07 23.58
CA SER A 680 2.35 0.09 22.62
C SER A 680 2.03 1.22 21.65
N THR A 681 3.03 1.63 20.85
CA THR A 681 2.84 2.54 19.72
C THR A 681 2.77 1.77 18.38
N GLY A 682 2.38 0.49 18.42
CA GLY A 682 2.47 -0.43 17.28
C GLY A 682 3.70 -1.36 17.33
N SER A 683 3.74 -2.35 16.44
CA SER A 683 4.75 -3.43 16.40
C SER A 683 4.77 -4.27 17.70
N ILE A 684 5.83 -5.07 17.88
CA ILE A 684 6.02 -5.95 19.04
C ILE A 684 6.47 -5.21 20.31
N ASP A 685 6.83 -3.93 20.21
CA ASP A 685 7.41 -3.15 21.31
C ASP A 685 6.32 -2.60 22.23
N ALA A 686 5.90 -3.44 23.17
CA ALA A 686 4.91 -3.08 24.18
C ALA A 686 5.52 -2.83 25.56
N ARG A 687 4.90 -1.92 26.33
CA ARG A 687 5.31 -1.57 27.69
C ARG A 687 4.08 -1.33 28.57
N GLY A 688 3.97 -2.08 29.66
CA GLY A 688 2.84 -1.96 30.59
C GLY A 688 2.17 -3.31 30.88
N ILE A 689 0.92 -3.27 31.34
CA ILE A 689 0.14 -4.47 31.66
C ILE A 689 -0.81 -4.79 30.51
N SER A 690 -0.72 -6.01 29.97
CA SER A 690 -1.66 -6.49 28.96
C SER A 690 -2.99 -6.93 29.54
N VAL A 691 -4.03 -6.80 28.74
CA VAL A 691 -5.41 -7.24 29.00
C VAL A 691 -5.81 -8.35 28.04
N GLY A 692 -6.62 -9.29 28.50
CA GLY A 692 -7.24 -10.35 27.70
C GLY A 692 -8.71 -10.09 27.50
N PHE A 693 -9.16 -9.92 26.25
CA PHE A 693 -10.53 -9.51 25.94
C PHE A 693 -11.10 -10.17 24.67
N ARG A 694 -12.42 -10.08 24.50
CA ARG A 694 -13.17 -10.60 23.35
C ARG A 694 -13.26 -9.58 22.23
N THR A 695 -12.91 -9.98 21.00
CA THR A 695 -12.84 -9.05 19.86
C THR A 695 -14.19 -8.54 19.39
N ASN A 696 -15.28 -9.26 19.67
CA ASN A 696 -16.65 -8.87 19.33
C ASN A 696 -17.43 -8.21 20.47
N ALA A 697 -16.81 -7.97 21.63
CA ALA A 697 -17.49 -7.27 22.70
C ALA A 697 -17.82 -5.83 22.27
N LYS A 698 -18.92 -5.28 22.81
CA LYS A 698 -19.41 -3.93 22.49
C LYS A 698 -18.75 -2.86 23.35
N ASN A 699 -18.34 -3.22 24.57
CA ASN A 699 -17.63 -2.36 25.50
C ASN A 699 -17.06 -3.21 26.65
N VAL A 700 -16.20 -2.59 27.47
CA VAL A 700 -15.54 -3.24 28.61
C VAL A 700 -16.48 -3.73 29.71
N LEU A 701 -17.69 -3.14 29.84
CA LEU A 701 -18.67 -3.50 30.87
C LEU A 701 -19.57 -4.68 30.48
N GLN A 702 -19.54 -5.09 29.21
CA GLN A 702 -20.26 -6.27 28.78
C GLN A 702 -19.71 -7.49 29.53
N LYS A 703 -20.61 -8.36 29.98
CA LYS A 703 -20.24 -9.59 30.66
C LYS A 703 -19.29 -10.41 29.78
N ASP A 704 -18.22 -10.91 30.40
CA ASP A 704 -17.16 -11.70 29.77
C ASP A 704 -16.39 -10.99 28.64
N ALA A 705 -16.56 -9.67 28.46
CA ALA A 705 -15.81 -8.87 27.48
C ALA A 705 -14.30 -8.88 27.78
N VAL A 706 -13.93 -8.76 29.06
CA VAL A 706 -12.58 -8.94 29.56
C VAL A 706 -12.52 -10.26 30.32
N PHE A 707 -11.76 -11.21 29.80
CA PHE A 707 -11.56 -12.52 30.46
C PHE A 707 -10.35 -12.53 31.39
N ASP A 708 -9.45 -11.53 31.28
CA ASP A 708 -8.43 -11.24 32.28
C ASP A 708 -7.97 -9.78 32.19
N GLU A 709 -8.08 -9.04 33.29
CA GLU A 709 -7.66 -7.64 33.39
C GLU A 709 -6.13 -7.46 33.43
N GLU A 710 -5.38 -8.49 33.84
CA GLU A 710 -3.94 -8.38 34.12
C GLU A 710 -3.17 -9.63 33.65
N VAL A 711 -3.01 -9.76 32.33
CA VAL A 711 -2.46 -10.96 31.70
C VAL A 711 -0.95 -11.12 31.93
N ALA A 712 -0.18 -10.04 31.73
CA ALA A 712 1.28 -10.05 31.82
C ALA A 712 1.81 -8.61 31.91
N ILE A 713 3.02 -8.44 32.43
CA ILE A 713 3.78 -7.18 32.36
C ILE A 713 4.80 -7.25 31.22
N HIS A 714 4.90 -6.19 30.44
CA HIS A 714 5.72 -6.10 29.21
C HIS A 714 6.86 -5.10 29.36
N TYR A 715 8.05 -5.47 28.88
CA TYR A 715 9.20 -4.56 28.72
C TYR A 715 9.82 -4.72 27.33
N VAL A 716 10.29 -3.59 26.80
CA VAL A 716 10.98 -3.53 25.50
C VAL A 716 12.47 -3.78 25.70
N LEU A 717 13.02 -4.77 24.98
CA LEU A 717 14.45 -5.07 24.91
C LEU A 717 14.95 -5.18 23.45
N SER A 718 14.15 -4.74 22.49
CA SER A 718 14.50 -4.61 21.07
C SER A 718 15.33 -3.33 20.83
N LEU A 719 15.56 -2.97 19.57
CA LEU A 719 16.14 -1.68 19.20
C LEU A 719 15.35 -0.48 19.75
N GLY A 720 14.04 -0.61 19.98
CA GLY A 720 13.20 0.43 20.58
C GLY A 720 13.68 0.85 21.98
N ALA A 721 14.26 -0.08 22.75
CA ALA A 721 14.80 0.26 24.07
C ALA A 721 15.97 1.27 24.01
N LYS A 722 16.67 1.40 22.87
CA LYS A 722 17.78 2.35 22.71
C LYS A 722 17.30 3.79 22.63
N SER A 723 16.14 4.05 22.04
CA SER A 723 15.59 5.41 21.95
C SER A 723 15.07 5.90 23.31
N GLU A 724 14.53 4.99 24.13
CA GLU A 724 14.03 5.31 25.48
C GLU A 724 15.14 5.32 26.54
N MET A 725 15.96 4.26 26.59
CA MET A 725 16.90 3.98 27.68
C MET A 725 18.36 4.25 27.31
N GLY A 726 18.63 4.73 26.10
CA GLY A 726 19.97 4.98 25.55
C GLY A 726 20.76 3.73 25.16
N SER A 727 20.52 2.57 25.79
CA SER A 727 21.14 1.29 25.42
C SER A 727 20.39 0.06 25.95
N ILE A 728 20.57 -1.08 25.28
CA ILE A 728 20.07 -2.39 25.75
C ILE A 728 20.66 -2.76 27.11
N SER A 729 21.94 -2.47 27.33
CA SER A 729 22.62 -2.72 28.61
C SER A 729 21.98 -1.96 29.77
N ASN A 730 21.57 -0.70 29.53
CA ASN A 730 20.88 0.11 30.53
C ASN A 730 19.46 -0.42 30.79
N ALA A 731 18.71 -0.75 29.73
CA ALA A 731 17.37 -1.34 29.86
C ALA A 731 17.38 -2.67 30.67
N LEU A 732 18.32 -3.57 30.35
CA LEU A 732 18.53 -4.81 31.12
C LEU A 732 19.04 -4.53 32.54
N GLY A 733 19.90 -3.53 32.72
CA GLY A 733 20.41 -3.07 34.02
C GLY A 733 19.28 -2.64 34.96
N GLU A 734 18.40 -1.78 34.45
CA GLU A 734 17.24 -1.28 35.18
C GLU A 734 16.27 -2.42 35.53
N LEU A 735 15.88 -3.23 34.54
CA LEU A 735 14.98 -4.36 34.78
C LEU A 735 15.55 -5.33 35.83
N ARG A 736 16.86 -5.64 35.77
CA ARG A 736 17.54 -6.45 36.79
C ARG A 736 17.43 -5.83 38.17
N GLY A 737 17.73 -4.53 38.29
CA GLY A 737 17.63 -3.80 39.55
C GLY A 737 16.23 -3.87 40.15
N LYS A 738 15.21 -3.61 39.33
CA LYS A 738 13.79 -3.66 39.73
C LYS A 738 13.36 -5.07 40.17
N LEU A 739 13.76 -6.12 39.45
CA LEU A 739 13.47 -7.50 39.82
C LEU A 739 14.15 -7.91 41.12
N LEU A 740 15.43 -7.56 41.33
CA LEU A 740 16.13 -7.83 42.58
C LEU A 740 15.51 -7.08 43.77
N GLU A 741 15.07 -5.84 43.58
CA GLU A 741 14.33 -5.10 44.60
C GLU A 741 13.01 -5.82 44.96
N ALA A 742 12.29 -6.34 43.97
CA ALA A 742 11.07 -7.11 44.19
C ALA A 742 11.33 -8.42 44.97
N VAL A 743 12.45 -9.11 44.70
CA VAL A 743 12.89 -10.29 45.48
C VAL A 743 13.12 -9.92 46.94
N ASN A 744 13.89 -8.86 47.21
CA ASN A 744 14.20 -8.43 48.58
C ASN A 744 12.97 -7.90 49.34
N GLY A 745 12.06 -7.22 48.64
CA GLY A 745 10.82 -6.72 49.21
C GLY A 745 9.84 -7.81 49.67
N ASN A 746 9.99 -9.05 49.21
CA ASN A 746 9.19 -10.20 49.65
C ASN A 746 9.67 -10.80 50.99
N SER A 747 10.88 -10.50 51.47
CA SER A 747 11.36 -10.95 52.79
C SER A 747 10.78 -10.17 53.97
N ALA A 748 10.30 -8.94 53.75
CA ALA A 748 9.86 -8.05 54.82
C ALA A 748 8.43 -8.35 55.34
N THR A 749 7.70 -9.30 54.76
CA THR A 749 6.31 -9.64 55.15
C THR A 749 6.17 -10.86 56.04
N VAL A 750 7.27 -11.46 56.51
CA VAL A 750 7.22 -12.62 57.43
C VAL A 750 7.55 -12.25 58.89
N GLY A 751 7.75 -10.97 59.21
CA GLY A 751 8.04 -10.53 60.58
C GLY A 751 7.39 -9.20 60.96
N ALA A 752 6.53 -9.27 61.98
CA ALA A 752 6.04 -8.19 62.84
C ALA A 752 4.77 -7.40 62.44
N GLY A 753 3.76 -7.53 63.31
CA GLY A 753 2.93 -6.39 63.73
C GLY A 753 1.50 -6.36 63.21
N ALA A 754 0.58 -6.93 63.98
CA ALA A 754 -0.82 -6.51 63.95
C ALA A 754 -0.89 -5.02 64.31
N ASP A 755 -1.24 -4.18 63.33
CA ASP A 755 -1.91 -2.93 63.65
C ASP A 755 -2.96 -2.62 62.58
N ASN A 756 -4.21 -2.75 63.01
CA ASN A 756 -5.43 -2.50 62.24
C ASN A 756 -5.75 -1.01 62.35
N THR A 757 -5.46 -0.20 61.32
CA THR A 757 -6.23 1.02 61.01
C THR A 757 -5.94 1.52 59.58
N GLY A 758 -6.91 1.37 58.67
CA GLY A 758 -6.96 2.04 57.35
C GLY A 758 -6.82 1.11 56.12
N PRO A 759 -7.60 1.30 55.03
CA PRO A 759 -7.50 0.45 53.84
C PRO A 759 -6.16 0.71 53.13
N LYS A 760 -5.31 -0.32 53.04
CA LYS A 760 -4.07 -0.31 52.24
C LYS A 760 -4.40 -0.46 50.74
N THR A 761 -4.99 0.57 50.13
CA THR A 761 -5.42 0.54 48.71
C THR A 761 -4.48 1.29 47.74
N LYS A 762 -3.43 1.97 48.22
CA LYS A 762 -2.57 2.81 47.37
C LYS A 762 -1.46 2.09 46.57
N ASP A 763 -1.26 0.78 46.74
CA ASP A 763 -0.03 0.10 46.26
C ASP A 763 -0.28 -1.12 45.35
N HIS A 764 -1.51 -1.40 44.90
CA HIS A 764 -1.79 -2.61 44.08
C HIS A 764 -1.37 -2.48 42.61
N TYR A 765 -1.51 -1.29 42.03
CA TYR A 765 -1.27 -1.03 40.60
C TYR A 765 0.08 -0.37 40.31
N THR A 766 1.04 -0.45 41.25
CA THR A 766 2.39 0.08 41.05
C THR A 766 3.25 -0.94 40.29
N GLU A 767 4.21 -0.48 39.49
CA GLU A 767 5.19 -1.35 38.80
C GLU A 767 5.84 -2.34 39.81
N LYS A 768 6.19 -1.85 40.99
CA LYS A 768 6.74 -2.65 42.09
C LYS A 768 5.81 -3.79 42.53
N ALA A 769 4.51 -3.56 42.63
CA ALA A 769 3.54 -4.59 43.00
C ALA A 769 3.40 -5.67 41.93
N TYR A 770 3.37 -5.29 40.65
CA TYR A 770 3.38 -6.25 39.54
C TYR A 770 4.68 -7.06 39.51
N LEU A 771 5.84 -6.43 39.70
CA LEU A 771 7.12 -7.14 39.74
C LEU A 771 7.22 -8.11 40.93
N LYS A 772 6.60 -7.81 42.08
CA LYS A 772 6.45 -8.78 43.19
C LYS A 772 5.68 -10.03 42.77
N ARG A 773 4.65 -9.89 41.93
CA ARG A 773 3.88 -11.02 41.37
C ARG A 773 4.66 -11.79 40.29
N VAL A 774 5.52 -11.10 39.54
CA VAL A 774 6.47 -11.76 38.61
C VAL A 774 7.43 -12.65 39.39
N VAL A 775 8.09 -12.13 40.43
CA VAL A 775 9.07 -12.92 41.21
C VAL A 775 8.41 -14.03 42.03
N SER A 776 7.11 -13.94 42.36
CA SER A 776 6.36 -15.04 42.96
C SER A 776 5.88 -16.09 41.94
N GLY A 777 6.04 -15.82 40.64
CA GLY A 777 5.61 -16.69 39.55
C GLY A 777 4.11 -16.64 39.25
N THR A 778 3.39 -15.65 39.79
CA THR A 778 1.93 -15.48 39.63
C THR A 778 1.54 -14.57 38.45
N LEU A 779 2.47 -13.73 37.97
CA LEU A 779 2.29 -12.90 36.77
C LEU A 779 3.42 -13.18 35.77
N PRO A 780 3.13 -13.44 34.49
CA PRO A 780 4.14 -13.55 33.44
C PRO A 780 4.87 -12.23 33.16
N LEU A 781 6.14 -12.31 32.79
CA LEU A 781 6.95 -11.22 32.26
C LEU A 781 7.20 -11.46 30.77
N VAL A 782 6.69 -10.55 29.93
CA VAL A 782 6.89 -10.55 28.48
C VAL A 782 8.01 -9.57 28.12
N LEU A 783 8.94 -10.00 27.29
CA LEU A 783 10.12 -9.24 26.88
C LEU A 783 10.21 -9.21 25.36
N SER A 784 10.11 -8.04 24.75
CA SER A 784 10.22 -7.89 23.30
C SER A 784 11.68 -7.91 22.87
N ALA A 785 12.10 -8.87 22.04
CA ALA A 785 13.47 -8.99 21.55
C ALA A 785 13.58 -9.87 20.32
N HIS A 786 14.36 -9.48 19.31
CA HIS A 786 14.68 -10.35 18.15
C HIS A 786 16.08 -10.95 18.21
N SER A 787 17.08 -10.18 18.65
CA SER A 787 18.50 -10.55 18.60
C SER A 787 18.86 -11.69 19.55
N ALA A 788 19.62 -12.67 19.06
CA ALA A 788 20.10 -13.79 19.87
C ALA A 788 20.94 -13.31 21.08
N ASP A 789 21.72 -12.23 20.92
CA ASP A 789 22.58 -11.73 22.00
C ASP A 789 21.75 -11.11 23.15
N THR A 790 20.65 -10.43 22.81
CA THR A 790 19.67 -9.94 23.78
C THR A 790 18.94 -11.12 24.44
N ILE A 791 18.50 -12.12 23.66
CA ILE A 791 17.82 -13.32 24.18
C ILE A 791 18.73 -14.09 25.15
N ALA A 792 20.01 -14.25 24.85
CA ALA A 792 20.99 -14.85 25.76
C ALA A 792 21.11 -14.05 27.07
N SER A 793 21.06 -12.72 26.99
CA SER A 793 21.09 -11.85 28.16
C SER A 793 19.82 -11.96 29.01
N ILE A 794 18.65 -12.17 28.37
CA ILE A 794 17.38 -12.48 29.04
C ILE A 794 17.45 -13.82 29.77
N ILE A 795 17.99 -14.86 29.13
CA ILE A 795 18.21 -16.18 29.74
C ILE A 795 19.10 -16.07 30.99
N ARG A 796 20.19 -15.32 30.89
CA ARG A 796 21.09 -15.04 32.03
C ARG A 796 20.36 -14.28 33.14
N LEU A 797 19.59 -13.25 32.81
CA LEU A 797 18.80 -12.49 33.77
C LEU A 797 17.83 -13.39 34.53
N LYS A 798 17.10 -14.27 33.83
CA LYS A 798 16.19 -15.24 34.46
C LYS A 798 16.92 -16.11 35.48
N THR A 799 18.07 -16.66 35.09
CA THR A 799 18.91 -17.51 35.95
C THR A 799 19.40 -16.75 37.19
N GLU A 800 19.87 -15.52 37.02
CA GLU A 800 20.34 -14.65 38.10
C GLU A 800 19.23 -14.35 39.12
N ILE A 801 18.02 -14.00 38.67
CA ILE A 801 16.90 -13.69 39.56
C ILE A 801 16.37 -14.94 40.26
N GLU A 802 16.26 -16.09 39.58
CA GLU A 802 15.85 -17.35 40.22
C GLU A 802 16.85 -17.81 41.29
N ALA A 803 18.15 -17.63 41.07
CA ALA A 803 19.16 -17.88 42.08
C ALA A 803 18.98 -16.97 43.31
N ALA A 804 18.71 -15.67 43.09
CA ALA A 804 18.43 -14.73 44.18
C ALA A 804 17.15 -15.08 44.97
N ILE A 805 16.10 -15.56 44.30
CA ILE A 805 14.89 -16.08 44.93
C ILE A 805 15.21 -17.30 45.81
N ALA A 806 15.97 -18.26 45.29
CA ALA A 806 16.34 -19.47 46.02
C ALA A 806 17.20 -19.16 47.26
N MET A 807 18.15 -18.23 47.16
CA MET A 807 18.96 -17.78 48.29
C MET A 807 18.11 -17.14 49.39
N THR A 808 17.15 -16.28 49.01
CA THR A 808 16.24 -15.60 49.94
C THR A 808 15.29 -16.57 50.65
N LEU A 809 14.86 -17.65 49.99
CA LEU A 809 14.01 -18.69 50.60
C LEU A 809 14.80 -19.62 51.53
N SER A 810 16.07 -19.93 51.19
CA SER A 810 16.94 -20.76 52.02
C SER A 810 17.30 -20.12 53.36
N THR A 811 17.27 -18.78 53.47
CA THR A 811 17.52 -18.06 54.73
C THR A 811 16.26 -17.94 55.59
N ALA A 812 15.06 -18.07 54.99
CA ALA A 812 13.78 -17.87 55.67
C ALA A 812 13.14 -19.16 56.25
N THR A 813 13.44 -20.34 55.67
CA THR A 813 12.84 -21.62 56.11
C THR A 813 13.82 -22.80 56.02
N PRO A 814 13.97 -23.63 57.07
CA PRO A 814 14.89 -24.79 57.06
C PRO A 814 14.35 -26.03 56.33
N GLN A 815 13.18 -25.96 55.67
CA GLN A 815 12.59 -27.05 54.89
C GLN A 815 12.67 -26.78 53.38
N PRO A 816 12.99 -27.79 52.54
CA PRO A 816 13.13 -27.63 51.09
C PRO A 816 11.74 -27.46 50.44
N SER A 817 11.28 -26.22 50.36
CA SER A 817 10.15 -25.86 49.49
C SER A 817 10.69 -25.59 48.08
N PRO A 818 10.03 -26.06 47.01
CA PRO A 818 10.47 -25.76 45.65
C PRO A 818 10.42 -24.25 45.39
N SER A 819 11.55 -23.66 44.98
CA SER A 819 11.63 -22.23 44.65
C SER A 819 10.71 -21.90 43.47
N PRO A 820 9.93 -20.81 43.54
CA PRO A 820 9.06 -20.41 42.44
C PRO A 820 9.90 -20.12 41.19
N LYS A 821 9.49 -20.73 40.07
CA LYS A 821 10.13 -20.53 38.76
C LYS A 821 9.48 -19.35 38.04
N LEU A 822 10.29 -18.42 37.55
CA LEU A 822 9.80 -17.26 36.81
C LEU A 822 9.12 -17.70 35.53
N ASN A 823 8.12 -16.94 35.07
CA ASN A 823 7.47 -17.17 33.78
C ASN A 823 7.89 -16.08 32.79
N PHE A 824 8.93 -16.36 32.00
CA PHE A 824 9.41 -15.43 30.98
C PHE A 824 8.86 -15.87 29.63
N ILE A 825 8.33 -14.89 28.89
CA ILE A 825 7.87 -15.05 27.52
C ILE A 825 8.64 -14.03 26.68
N ILE A 826 9.19 -14.45 25.54
CA ILE A 826 9.83 -13.52 24.60
C ILE A 826 8.87 -13.31 23.43
N LEU A 827 8.52 -12.06 23.17
CA LEU A 827 7.73 -11.63 22.01
C LEU A 827 8.70 -11.13 20.92
N GLY A 828 8.46 -11.56 19.68
CA GLY A 828 9.36 -11.30 18.55
C GLY A 828 10.20 -12.52 18.23
N ALA A 829 11.48 -12.49 18.61
CA ALA A 829 12.38 -13.64 18.66
C ALA A 829 12.89 -14.19 17.31
N SER A 830 13.10 -13.33 16.31
CA SER A 830 13.56 -13.72 14.97
C SER A 830 14.87 -14.54 14.95
N GLU A 831 15.81 -14.29 15.87
CA GLU A 831 17.07 -15.06 15.95
C GLU A 831 17.06 -16.15 17.04
N SER A 832 15.91 -16.46 17.64
CA SER A 832 15.80 -17.43 18.75
C SER A 832 16.19 -18.86 18.39
N HIS A 833 16.14 -19.23 17.11
CA HIS A 833 16.61 -20.54 16.62
C HIS A 833 18.08 -20.82 17.00
N LEU A 834 18.90 -19.78 17.18
CA LEU A 834 20.30 -19.92 17.61
C LEU A 834 20.45 -20.35 19.08
N LEU A 835 19.38 -20.25 19.86
CA LEU A 835 19.34 -20.52 21.31
C LEU A 835 18.20 -21.47 21.70
N ALA A 836 17.69 -22.24 20.73
CA ALA A 836 16.49 -23.06 20.93
C ALA A 836 16.63 -24.08 22.08
N ARG A 837 17.84 -24.65 22.26
CA ARG A 837 18.11 -25.63 23.34
C ARG A 837 18.12 -24.97 24.71
N GLU A 838 18.75 -23.80 24.81
CA GLU A 838 18.86 -23.00 26.02
C GLU A 838 17.47 -22.49 26.45
N LEU A 839 16.67 -22.01 25.48
CA LEU A 839 15.28 -21.60 25.71
C LEU A 839 14.42 -22.74 26.26
N ALA A 840 14.55 -23.94 25.69
CA ALA A 840 13.83 -25.13 26.16
C ALA A 840 14.28 -25.55 27.56
N ALA A 841 15.60 -25.54 27.83
CA ALA A 841 16.17 -25.91 29.13
C ALA A 841 15.67 -24.97 30.26
N GLU A 842 15.57 -23.67 29.97
CA GLU A 842 15.10 -22.67 30.92
C GLU A 842 13.58 -22.47 30.92
N GLN A 843 12.84 -23.26 30.13
CA GLN A 843 11.38 -23.19 30.01
C GLN A 843 10.87 -21.77 29.66
N ILE A 844 11.58 -21.07 28.78
CA ILE A 844 11.17 -19.77 28.25
C ILE A 844 10.29 -20.01 27.03
N SER A 845 9.09 -19.42 27.03
CA SER A 845 8.17 -19.53 25.91
C SER A 845 8.42 -18.44 24.87
N ILE A 846 8.13 -18.72 23.61
CA ILE A 846 8.33 -17.78 22.50
C ILE A 846 6.99 -17.47 21.84
N VAL A 847 6.66 -16.19 21.69
CA VAL A 847 5.65 -15.71 20.74
C VAL A 847 6.40 -15.16 19.54
N LEU A 848 6.43 -15.93 18.46
CA LEU A 848 7.18 -15.62 17.24
C LEU A 848 6.39 -14.61 16.41
N ALA A 849 6.94 -13.41 16.23
CA ALA A 849 6.37 -12.33 15.44
C ALA A 849 7.52 -11.57 14.72
N PRO A 850 7.60 -11.61 13.38
CA PRO A 850 6.70 -12.32 12.48
C PRO A 850 7.06 -13.82 12.39
N LEU A 851 6.14 -14.66 11.90
CA LEU A 851 6.39 -16.11 11.68
C LEU A 851 7.53 -16.35 10.68
N LEU A 852 7.59 -15.52 9.64
CA LEU A 852 8.54 -15.61 8.52
C LEU A 852 9.53 -14.43 8.63
N PRO A 853 10.45 -14.46 9.63
CA PRO A 853 11.35 -13.35 9.85
C PRO A 853 12.26 -13.16 8.65
N HIS A 854 12.25 -11.94 8.16
CA HIS A 854 13.23 -11.41 7.25
C HIS A 854 13.90 -10.22 7.91
N ALA A 855 15.03 -9.79 7.37
CA ALA A 855 15.91 -8.85 8.03
C ALA A 855 15.41 -7.39 7.93
N GLN A 856 14.18 -7.11 8.41
CA GLN A 856 13.59 -5.77 8.46
C GLN A 856 14.39 -4.81 9.36
N SER A 857 14.92 -5.33 10.47
CA SER A 857 15.84 -4.60 11.32
C SER A 857 17.14 -5.37 11.52
N TRP A 858 18.19 -4.67 11.95
CA TRP A 858 19.50 -5.29 12.22
C TRP A 858 19.43 -6.49 13.18
N ASP A 859 18.51 -6.45 14.14
CA ASP A 859 18.33 -7.52 15.14
C ASP A 859 17.66 -8.77 14.58
N GLN A 860 17.21 -8.72 13.32
CA GLN A 860 16.59 -9.83 12.59
C GLN A 860 17.48 -10.39 11.46
N ARG A 861 18.70 -9.86 11.28
CA ARG A 861 19.58 -10.18 10.14
C ARG A 861 19.93 -11.67 9.97
N ARG A 862 19.89 -12.45 11.06
CA ARG A 862 20.14 -13.91 11.04
C ARG A 862 18.86 -14.73 11.00
N GLY A 863 17.69 -14.13 10.76
CA GLY A 863 16.42 -14.85 10.59
C GLY A 863 16.50 -15.91 9.50
N LEU A 864 15.75 -17.00 9.66
CA LEU A 864 15.70 -18.08 8.67
C LEU A 864 14.57 -17.83 7.68
N THR A 865 14.93 -17.59 6.42
CA THR A 865 13.98 -17.29 5.33
C THR A 865 13.26 -18.53 4.78
N GLY A 866 13.62 -19.73 5.25
CA GLY A 866 13.05 -21.01 4.78
C GLY A 866 13.69 -21.53 3.49
N ALA A 867 13.12 -22.63 2.99
CA ALA A 867 13.52 -23.23 1.72
C ALA A 867 13.17 -22.30 0.54
N PRO A 868 13.92 -22.38 -0.58
CA PRO A 868 15.05 -23.26 -0.85
C PRO A 868 16.41 -22.82 -0.26
N LEU A 869 16.49 -21.68 0.44
CA LEU A 869 17.75 -21.12 0.94
C LEU A 869 18.26 -21.76 2.23
N THR A 870 17.36 -22.02 3.18
CA THR A 870 17.69 -22.52 4.51
C THR A 870 16.91 -23.80 4.81
N ASN A 871 17.55 -24.70 5.56
CA ASN A 871 16.93 -25.97 5.95
C ASN A 871 16.10 -25.79 7.22
N GLY A 872 14.78 -25.67 7.04
CA GLY A 872 13.83 -25.36 8.09
C GLY A 872 13.74 -23.86 8.40
N THR A 873 12.80 -23.53 9.28
CA THR A 873 12.46 -22.18 9.71
C THR A 873 12.80 -21.96 11.18
N VAL A 874 12.57 -20.74 11.69
CA VAL A 874 12.73 -20.44 13.12
C VAL A 874 11.78 -21.31 13.95
N ILE A 875 10.53 -21.45 13.53
CA ILE A 875 9.54 -22.25 14.25
C ILE A 875 9.91 -23.74 14.26
N ASP A 876 10.43 -24.29 13.15
CA ASP A 876 10.91 -25.68 13.10
C ASP A 876 11.99 -25.94 14.15
N SER A 877 12.94 -25.02 14.28
CA SER A 877 14.06 -25.13 15.22
C SER A 877 13.59 -25.10 16.67
N LEU A 878 12.64 -24.22 16.99
CA LEU A 878 12.08 -24.09 18.34
C LEU A 878 11.22 -25.29 18.72
N VAL A 879 10.31 -25.72 17.84
CA VAL A 879 9.46 -26.90 18.06
C VAL A 879 10.31 -28.15 18.25
N LYS A 880 11.33 -28.35 17.40
CA LYS A 880 12.26 -29.48 17.52
C LYS A 880 13.03 -29.49 18.85
N ALA A 881 13.34 -28.32 19.40
CA ALA A 881 14.00 -28.20 20.70
C ALA A 881 13.06 -28.40 21.90
N GLY A 882 11.74 -28.47 21.68
CA GLY A 882 10.74 -28.57 22.74
C GLY A 882 10.37 -27.24 23.39
N VAL A 883 10.66 -26.11 22.72
CA VAL A 883 10.22 -24.78 23.16
C VAL A 883 8.71 -24.67 22.96
N LEU A 884 8.00 -24.11 23.94
CA LEU A 884 6.58 -23.77 23.77
C LEU A 884 6.48 -22.50 22.92
N VAL A 885 5.93 -22.62 21.72
CA VAL A 885 5.85 -21.54 20.72
C VAL A 885 4.42 -21.16 20.42
N GLY A 886 4.15 -19.89 20.18
CA GLY A 886 2.90 -19.36 19.65
C GLY A 886 3.22 -18.40 18.50
N ILE A 887 2.28 -18.22 17.59
CA ILE A 887 2.43 -17.29 16.47
C ILE A 887 1.74 -15.97 16.86
N GLY A 888 2.53 -14.91 16.99
CA GLY A 888 2.03 -13.54 17.10
C GLY A 888 2.06 -12.84 15.75
N VAL A 889 1.62 -11.59 15.73
CA VAL A 889 1.69 -10.71 14.56
C VAL A 889 2.30 -9.38 14.95
N GLU A 890 2.98 -8.72 14.01
CA GLU A 890 3.62 -7.43 14.26
C GLU A 890 2.64 -6.28 14.01
N GLU A 891 1.81 -6.41 12.98
CA GLU A 891 0.82 -5.41 12.61
C GLU A 891 -0.61 -5.91 12.84
N VAL A 892 -1.53 -4.99 13.13
CA VAL A 892 -2.89 -5.36 13.56
C VAL A 892 -3.68 -6.02 12.42
N TRP A 893 -3.43 -5.61 11.18
CA TRP A 893 -4.12 -6.15 10.00
C TRP A 893 -3.84 -7.64 9.76
N GLU A 894 -2.64 -8.13 10.15
CA GLU A 894 -2.20 -9.53 10.01
C GLU A 894 -2.99 -10.50 10.90
N THR A 895 -3.72 -10.00 11.91
CA THR A 895 -4.48 -10.86 12.84
C THR A 895 -5.44 -11.81 12.13
N ARG A 896 -6.01 -11.39 11.00
CA ARG A 896 -6.89 -12.23 10.17
C ARG A 896 -6.18 -13.42 9.51
N ASP A 897 -4.86 -13.34 9.34
CA ASP A 897 -4.05 -14.35 8.68
C ASP A 897 -3.54 -15.42 9.66
N LEU A 898 -3.83 -15.35 10.96
CA LEU A 898 -3.32 -16.30 11.97
C LEU A 898 -3.55 -17.77 11.59
N GLY A 899 -4.75 -18.11 11.09
CA GLY A 899 -5.03 -19.48 10.62
C GLY A 899 -4.14 -19.90 9.44
N LEU A 900 -3.92 -19.00 8.49
CA LEU A 900 -3.05 -19.24 7.34
C LEU A 900 -1.57 -19.31 7.74
N LEU A 901 -1.10 -18.46 8.67
CA LEU A 901 0.25 -18.51 9.23
C LEU A 901 0.51 -19.85 9.94
N ALA A 902 -0.45 -20.33 10.74
CA ALA A 902 -0.40 -21.68 11.30
C ALA A 902 -0.37 -22.76 10.20
N GLY A 903 -1.10 -22.55 9.11
CA GLY A 903 -1.08 -23.40 7.93
C GLY A 903 0.29 -23.44 7.23
N ILE A 904 1.02 -22.31 7.16
CA ILE A 904 2.38 -22.28 6.61
C ILE A 904 3.31 -23.11 7.50
N ALA A 905 3.24 -22.93 8.82
CA ALA A 905 4.05 -23.72 9.75
C ALA A 905 3.74 -25.22 9.66
N TYR A 906 2.47 -25.58 9.47
CA TYR A 906 2.03 -26.97 9.27
C TYR A 906 2.56 -27.55 7.94
N ALA A 907 2.31 -26.86 6.82
CA ALA A 907 2.63 -27.34 5.49
C ALA A 907 4.15 -27.46 5.27
N ASN A 908 4.92 -26.52 5.81
CA ASN A 908 6.39 -26.49 5.65
C ASN A 908 7.13 -27.25 6.75
N GLY A 909 6.43 -27.70 7.81
CA GLY A 909 7.03 -28.36 8.96
C GLY A 909 7.49 -29.81 8.73
N GLU A 910 7.33 -30.37 7.52
CA GLU A 910 7.73 -31.76 7.17
C GLU A 910 7.20 -32.82 8.16
N GLY A 911 5.95 -32.64 8.59
CA GLY A 911 5.28 -33.53 9.55
C GLY A 911 5.71 -33.38 11.02
N ARG A 912 6.57 -32.40 11.36
CA ARG A 912 6.93 -32.08 12.76
C ARG A 912 5.76 -31.54 13.58
N LEU A 913 4.81 -30.91 12.92
CA LEU A 913 3.58 -30.39 13.51
C LEU A 913 2.39 -31.18 12.94
N GLY A 914 1.56 -31.76 13.80
CA GLY A 914 0.24 -32.20 13.39
C GLY A 914 -0.72 -31.02 13.22
N GLU A 915 -1.86 -31.26 12.57
CA GLU A 915 -2.89 -30.23 12.36
C GLU A 915 -3.37 -29.59 13.67
N GLN A 916 -3.58 -30.39 14.72
CA GLN A 916 -3.91 -29.88 16.06
C GLN A 916 -2.78 -29.04 16.66
N ASP A 917 -1.51 -29.42 16.45
CA ASP A 917 -0.37 -28.66 16.96
C ASP A 917 -0.27 -27.30 16.28
N ALA A 918 -0.52 -27.25 14.98
CA ALA A 918 -0.59 -26.00 14.23
C ALA A 918 -1.71 -25.08 14.73
N LEU A 919 -2.92 -25.60 14.94
CA LEU A 919 -4.03 -24.84 15.55
C LEU A 919 -3.69 -24.36 16.97
N ASN A 920 -2.93 -25.16 17.73
CA ASN A 920 -2.51 -24.77 19.07
C ASN A 920 -1.55 -23.57 19.06
N LEU A 921 -0.75 -23.36 17.99
CA LEU A 921 0.17 -22.22 17.85
C LEU A 921 -0.57 -20.87 17.90
N VAL A 922 -1.82 -20.82 17.45
CA VAL A 922 -2.66 -19.61 17.40
C VAL A 922 -3.82 -19.64 18.39
N GLY A 923 -3.73 -20.50 19.41
CA GLY A 923 -4.79 -20.67 20.40
C GLY A 923 -4.26 -21.23 21.71
N ALA A 924 -4.42 -22.55 21.91
CA ALA A 924 -4.17 -23.20 23.20
C ALA A 924 -2.74 -23.00 23.77
N ASN A 925 -1.74 -22.68 22.94
CA ASN A 925 -0.38 -22.41 23.43
C ASN A 925 -0.34 -21.18 24.31
N PHE A 926 -1.10 -20.13 24.02
CA PHE A 926 -1.10 -18.92 24.84
C PHE A 926 -1.61 -19.18 26.26
N GLU A 927 -2.65 -20.00 26.42
CA GLU A 927 -3.14 -20.40 27.75
C GLU A 927 -2.07 -21.19 28.54
N ARG A 928 -1.32 -22.06 27.84
CA ARG A 928 -0.21 -22.82 28.42
C ARG A 928 0.94 -21.90 28.85
N MET A 929 1.33 -20.94 28.00
CA MET A 929 2.38 -19.96 28.27
C MET A 929 2.04 -19.09 29.48
N LEU A 930 0.80 -18.64 29.58
CA LEU A 930 0.32 -17.82 30.70
C LEU A 930 0.12 -18.64 31.99
N ARG A 931 0.34 -19.96 31.95
CA ARG A 931 0.17 -20.90 33.07
C ARG A 931 -1.23 -20.88 33.69
N LYS A 932 -2.25 -20.40 32.96
CA LYS A 932 -3.66 -20.34 33.38
C LYS A 932 -4.38 -21.69 33.30
N GLY A 933 -3.70 -22.76 32.90
CA GLY A 933 -4.24 -24.10 32.70
C GLY A 933 -4.39 -24.99 33.95
N ARG A 934 -4.41 -24.45 35.18
CA ARG A 934 -4.65 -25.24 36.42
C ARG A 934 -6.13 -25.36 36.82
N GLY A 935 -7.07 -25.05 35.92
CA GLY A 935 -8.48 -25.35 36.11
C GLY A 935 -8.77 -26.86 36.13
N SER A 936 -9.82 -27.25 36.85
CA SER A 936 -10.28 -28.65 36.92
C SER A 936 -10.60 -29.20 35.52
N GLY A 937 -10.64 -30.53 35.36
CA GLY A 937 -11.02 -31.16 34.08
C GLY A 937 -12.44 -30.79 33.62
N GLU A 938 -13.32 -30.38 34.53
CA GLU A 938 -14.69 -29.93 34.25
C GLU A 938 -14.76 -28.49 33.73
N GLU A 939 -13.96 -27.56 34.27
CA GLU A 939 -13.87 -26.18 33.77
C GLU A 939 -13.41 -26.12 32.32
N ARG A 940 -12.41 -26.93 31.96
CA ARG A 940 -11.96 -27.06 30.58
C ARG A 940 -13.05 -27.61 29.67
N ARG A 941 -13.75 -28.67 30.08
CA ARG A 941 -14.88 -29.23 29.30
C ARG A 941 -16.05 -28.26 29.15
N ARG A 942 -16.29 -27.39 30.14
CA ARG A 942 -17.31 -26.34 30.08
C ARG A 942 -16.92 -25.26 29.05
N LYS A 943 -15.67 -24.80 29.07
CA LYS A 943 -15.15 -23.79 28.13
C LYS A 943 -15.26 -24.21 26.66
N TRP A 944 -14.95 -25.46 26.31
CA TRP A 944 -15.06 -25.96 24.92
C TRP A 944 -16.50 -26.17 24.44
N ARG A 945 -17.46 -26.30 25.36
CA ARG A 945 -18.90 -26.34 25.01
C ARG A 945 -19.44 -24.94 24.74
N GLU A 946 -18.83 -23.94 25.37
CA GLU A 946 -19.23 -22.54 25.29
C GLU A 946 -18.52 -21.83 24.13
N GLU A 947 -17.26 -22.12 23.82
CA GLU A 947 -16.47 -21.45 22.77
C GLU A 947 -16.04 -22.39 21.65
N TRP A 948 -16.45 -22.11 20.42
CA TRP A 948 -16.16 -22.94 19.25
C TRP A 948 -16.30 -22.15 17.94
N LEU A 949 -15.65 -22.64 16.89
CA LEU A 949 -15.78 -22.16 15.51
C LEU A 949 -16.19 -23.33 14.61
N VAL A 950 -17.12 -23.07 13.70
CA VAL A 950 -17.44 -23.97 12.59
C VAL A 950 -16.92 -23.36 11.31
N TRP A 951 -16.20 -24.15 10.51
CA TRP A 951 -15.61 -23.73 9.24
C TRP A 951 -16.09 -24.60 8.08
N GLU A 952 -16.17 -24.01 6.89
CA GLU A 952 -16.18 -24.72 5.61
C GLU A 952 -14.73 -24.80 5.12
N GLY A 953 -14.22 -26.02 4.90
CA GLY A 953 -12.81 -26.25 4.60
C GLY A 953 -11.89 -26.13 5.83
N SER A 954 -10.61 -26.49 5.64
CA SER A 954 -9.63 -26.40 6.73
C SER A 954 -9.29 -24.92 7.00
N PRO A 955 -9.24 -24.47 8.27
CA PRO A 955 -8.78 -23.13 8.62
C PRO A 955 -7.29 -22.89 8.38
N LEU A 956 -6.53 -23.93 8.03
CA LEU A 956 -5.11 -23.87 7.69
C LEU A 956 -4.86 -23.70 6.18
N GLU A 957 -5.92 -23.58 5.37
CA GLU A 957 -5.85 -23.50 3.91
C GLU A 957 -6.59 -22.25 3.38
N ILE A 958 -6.20 -21.77 2.19
CA ILE A 958 -6.78 -20.59 1.52
C ILE A 958 -8.31 -20.64 1.39
N GLY A 959 -8.87 -21.85 1.25
CA GLY A 959 -10.31 -22.06 1.09
C GLY A 959 -11.12 -22.04 2.38
N GLY A 960 -10.48 -22.04 3.56
CA GLY A 960 -11.13 -22.13 4.86
C GLY A 960 -11.97 -20.90 5.21
N ARG A 961 -13.27 -21.07 5.48
CA ARG A 961 -14.17 -19.95 5.83
C ARG A 961 -14.90 -20.23 7.12
N VAL A 962 -14.89 -19.27 8.05
CA VAL A 962 -15.74 -19.34 9.23
C VAL A 962 -17.20 -19.28 8.78
N ARG A 963 -18.01 -20.22 9.28
CA ARG A 963 -19.45 -20.30 9.03
C ARG A 963 -20.24 -19.92 10.27
N ALA A 964 -19.74 -20.25 11.46
CA ALA A 964 -20.35 -19.84 12.71
C ALA A 964 -19.32 -19.75 13.84
N VAL A 965 -19.62 -18.86 14.78
CA VAL A 965 -18.86 -18.63 16.01
C VAL A 965 -19.81 -18.83 17.19
N GLY A 966 -19.42 -19.70 18.10
CA GLY A 966 -20.10 -19.92 19.39
C GLY A 966 -19.39 -19.23 20.55
N GLY A 967 -20.13 -19.01 21.63
CA GLY A 967 -19.60 -18.37 22.84
C GLY A 967 -19.70 -16.85 22.83
N VAL A 968 -20.59 -16.32 21.99
CA VAL A 968 -20.91 -14.90 21.90
C VAL A 968 -22.12 -14.63 22.78
N GLU A 969 -21.94 -13.91 23.89
CA GLU A 969 -23.07 -13.30 24.61
C GLU A 969 -23.36 -11.93 23.97
N SER A 970 -24.57 -11.73 23.44
CA SER A 970 -25.05 -10.46 22.88
C SER A 970 -26.22 -9.92 23.72
N GLY A 971 -26.05 -9.86 25.04
CA GLY A 971 -27.09 -9.43 25.98
C GLY A 971 -27.48 -10.54 26.95
N ASN A 972 -28.77 -10.64 27.30
CA ASN A 972 -29.27 -11.57 28.33
C ASN A 972 -29.35 -13.05 27.89
N ALA A 973 -28.84 -13.44 26.71
CA ALA A 973 -28.84 -14.82 26.24
C ALA A 973 -27.63 -15.14 25.33
N PRO A 974 -27.14 -16.39 25.35
CA PRO A 974 -26.09 -16.87 24.44
C PRO A 974 -26.60 -16.98 22.99
N GLU A 975 -25.85 -16.44 22.03
CA GLU A 975 -26.19 -16.41 20.60
C GLU A 975 -25.12 -17.09 19.73
N ILE A 976 -25.51 -17.40 18.49
CA ILE A 976 -24.62 -17.91 17.44
C ILE A 976 -24.37 -16.76 16.47
N ALA A 977 -23.13 -16.32 16.35
CA ALA A 977 -22.75 -15.33 15.34
C ALA A 977 -22.37 -16.04 14.04
N PHE A 978 -23.05 -15.72 12.94
CA PHE A 978 -22.59 -16.10 11.61
C PHE A 978 -21.63 -15.03 11.10
N VAL A 979 -20.50 -15.45 10.53
CA VAL A 979 -19.49 -14.51 10.06
C VAL A 979 -19.99 -13.78 8.82
N HIS A 980 -19.86 -12.46 8.89
CA HIS A 980 -20.35 -11.52 7.89
C HIS A 980 -19.34 -11.35 6.77
N SER A 981 -19.81 -10.94 5.60
CA SER A 981 -19.02 -10.06 4.76
C SER A 981 -19.81 -8.75 4.63
N LEU A 982 -19.49 -7.78 5.49
CA LEU A 982 -20.12 -6.46 5.47
C LEU A 982 -19.85 -5.79 4.12
N HIS A 983 -20.90 -5.66 3.32
CA HIS A 983 -20.95 -4.78 2.17
C HIS A 983 -21.42 -3.40 2.64
N PHE A 984 -20.54 -2.41 2.58
CA PHE A 984 -21.00 -1.04 2.39
C PHE A 984 -21.32 -0.88 0.91
N PHE A 985 -22.54 -1.22 0.50
CA PHE A 985 -23.04 -0.78 -0.80
C PHE A 985 -23.28 0.73 -0.72
N ALA A 986 -22.42 1.52 -1.36
CA ALA A 986 -22.89 2.73 -2.00
C ALA A 986 -23.83 2.27 -3.12
N ALA A 987 -25.14 2.44 -2.93
CA ALA A 987 -26.09 2.25 -4.02
C ALA A 987 -25.64 3.14 -5.19
N PRO A 988 -25.54 2.65 -6.43
CA PRO A 988 -25.23 3.50 -7.57
C PRO A 988 -26.37 4.50 -7.72
N ILE A 989 -26.12 5.75 -7.37
CA ILE A 989 -26.97 6.86 -7.80
C ILE A 989 -26.70 7.00 -9.29
N VAL A 990 -27.50 6.30 -10.10
CA VAL A 990 -27.56 6.52 -11.54
C VAL A 990 -28.18 7.89 -11.75
N LEU A 991 -27.34 8.93 -11.85
CA LEU A 991 -27.74 10.22 -12.41
C LEU A 991 -27.90 10.05 -13.92
N THR A 992 -29.06 9.58 -14.37
CA THR A 992 -29.47 9.72 -15.76
C THR A 992 -29.69 11.21 -16.07
N SER A 993 -29.01 11.71 -17.10
CA SER A 993 -29.20 13.08 -17.59
C SER A 993 -30.64 13.30 -18.11
N PRO A 994 -31.20 14.52 -18.02
CA PRO A 994 -32.60 14.75 -18.33
C PRO A 994 -32.79 15.03 -19.83
N ALA A 995 -33.54 14.16 -20.50
CA ALA A 995 -34.28 14.53 -21.69
C ALA A 995 -35.70 13.95 -21.62
N SER A 996 -36.67 14.83 -21.88
CA SER A 996 -38.13 14.62 -22.03
C SER A 996 -39.00 14.76 -20.78
N ARG A 997 -39.92 15.71 -20.89
CA ARG A 997 -40.98 16.09 -19.94
C ARG A 997 -42.06 15.00 -19.90
N ALA A 998 -42.45 14.57 -18.72
CA ALA A 998 -43.82 14.14 -18.43
C ALA A 998 -44.13 14.33 -16.93
N ARG A 999 -45.24 15.02 -16.65
CA ARG A 999 -45.79 15.22 -15.31
C ARG A 999 -46.39 13.90 -14.82
N LEU A 1000 -46.05 13.48 -13.60
CA LEU A 1000 -46.90 12.60 -12.80
C LEU A 1000 -46.80 13.01 -11.32
N GLN A 1001 -47.96 13.35 -10.76
CA GLN A 1001 -48.16 13.60 -9.32
C GLN A 1001 -47.99 12.28 -8.56
N VAL A 1002 -47.20 12.28 -7.49
CA VAL A 1002 -47.16 11.20 -6.50
C VAL A 1002 -47.75 11.73 -5.20
N THR A 1003 -48.94 11.25 -4.87
CA THR A 1003 -49.55 11.30 -3.53
C THR A 1003 -48.91 10.22 -2.66
N MET A 1004 -48.43 10.59 -1.47
CA MET A 1004 -47.97 9.65 -0.45
C MET A 1004 -49.17 9.08 0.32
N SER A 1005 -49.23 7.74 0.45
CA SER A 1005 -49.98 7.09 1.52
C SER A 1005 -49.16 5.94 2.11
N SER A 1006 -49.03 5.99 3.43
CA SER A 1006 -48.53 4.94 4.31
C SER A 1006 -49.41 3.68 4.25
N GLU A 1007 -48.81 2.49 4.28
CA GLU A 1007 -49.30 1.37 5.11
C GLU A 1007 -48.34 0.16 5.10
N THR A 1008 -48.12 -0.35 6.30
CA THR A 1008 -47.50 -1.64 6.64
C THR A 1008 -48.47 -2.81 6.44
N SER A 1009 -48.01 -3.94 5.89
CA SER A 1009 -48.16 -5.31 6.45
C SER A 1009 -48.05 -6.44 5.40
N HIS A 1010 -47.44 -7.54 5.84
CA HIS A 1010 -47.50 -8.95 5.42
C HIS A 1010 -48.03 -9.34 4.03
N PHE A 1011 -47.32 -10.23 3.31
CA PHE A 1011 -47.96 -11.41 2.70
C PHE A 1011 -46.99 -12.57 2.39
N ASN A 1012 -47.55 -13.77 2.56
CA ASN A 1012 -46.98 -15.10 2.37
C ASN A 1012 -46.73 -15.50 0.91
N ALA A 1013 -45.93 -16.56 0.79
CA ALA A 1013 -45.62 -17.35 -0.39
C ALA A 1013 -46.79 -17.74 -1.31
N ILE A 1014 -46.53 -17.76 -2.62
CA ILE A 1014 -47.17 -18.66 -3.59
C ILE A 1014 -46.11 -19.15 -4.59
N GLN A 1015 -45.93 -20.48 -4.64
CA GLN A 1015 -45.27 -21.23 -5.72
C GLN A 1015 -46.09 -21.13 -7.01
N ALA A 1016 -45.40 -21.06 -8.15
CA ALA A 1016 -45.95 -21.56 -9.41
C ALA A 1016 -44.80 -22.14 -10.28
N GLU A 1017 -44.77 -23.46 -10.39
CA GLU A 1017 -44.20 -24.16 -11.55
C GLU A 1017 -45.11 -23.97 -12.75
N THR A 1018 -44.56 -23.80 -13.96
CA THR A 1018 -45.10 -24.47 -15.16
C THR A 1018 -44.08 -24.50 -16.30
N THR A 1019 -43.75 -25.73 -16.69
CA THR A 1019 -43.08 -26.18 -17.91
C THR A 1019 -44.02 -26.06 -19.12
N PHE A 1020 -43.50 -25.84 -20.35
CA PHE A 1020 -43.73 -26.64 -21.59
C PHE A 1020 -43.23 -25.92 -22.88
N LEU A 1021 -42.34 -26.63 -23.62
CA LEU A 1021 -42.30 -26.93 -25.09
C LEU A 1021 -42.52 -25.81 -26.14
N GLN A 1022 -41.96 -25.79 -27.36
CA GLN A 1022 -40.96 -26.53 -28.14
C GLN A 1022 -40.83 -25.76 -29.49
N ASP A 1023 -39.65 -25.86 -30.14
CA ASP A 1023 -39.35 -25.81 -31.58
C ASP A 1023 -39.93 -24.72 -32.50
N PHE A 1024 -39.05 -23.97 -33.19
CA PHE A 1024 -39.06 -23.80 -34.66
C PHE A 1024 -37.76 -23.11 -35.16
N ASP A 1025 -37.00 -23.84 -35.96
CA ASP A 1025 -36.04 -23.41 -37.01
C ASP A 1025 -36.59 -24.07 -38.31
N PRO A 1026 -36.47 -23.54 -39.56
CA PRO A 1026 -35.22 -23.11 -40.17
C PRO A 1026 -35.24 -21.99 -41.25
N ASP A 1027 -34.02 -21.61 -41.64
CA ASP A 1027 -33.58 -21.06 -42.94
C ASP A 1027 -33.86 -19.60 -43.29
N HIS A 1028 -32.79 -18.80 -43.39
CA HIS A 1028 -32.42 -18.10 -44.64
C HIS A 1028 -30.93 -17.69 -44.67
N LYS A 1029 -30.24 -18.13 -45.72
CA LYS A 1029 -28.93 -17.62 -46.19
C LYS A 1029 -29.10 -16.20 -46.76
N VAL A 1030 -28.03 -15.38 -46.73
CA VAL A 1030 -27.41 -14.71 -47.92
C VAL A 1030 -26.32 -13.70 -47.51
N GLN A 1031 -25.11 -14.00 -47.99
CA GLN A 1031 -24.04 -13.19 -48.61
C GLN A 1031 -23.34 -11.98 -47.94
N LYS A 1032 -22.00 -12.11 -47.96
CA LYS A 1032 -20.96 -11.08 -48.09
C LYS A 1032 -21.32 -9.94 -49.06
N ALA A 1033 -20.95 -8.70 -48.70
CA ALA A 1033 -20.36 -7.75 -49.64
C ALA A 1033 -19.46 -6.72 -48.92
N SER A 1034 -18.20 -6.70 -49.34
CA SER A 1034 -17.23 -5.61 -49.24
C SER A 1034 -17.66 -4.41 -50.09
N LEU A 1035 -17.42 -3.18 -49.65
CA LEU A 1035 -17.09 -2.07 -50.55
C LEU A 1035 -16.40 -0.91 -49.84
N ASP A 1036 -15.58 -0.26 -50.64
CA ASP A 1036 -14.49 0.64 -50.34
C ASP A 1036 -14.77 1.98 -51.08
N ILE A 1037 -14.06 3.04 -50.67
CA ILE A 1037 -13.82 4.33 -51.38
C ILE A 1037 -14.97 5.42 -51.46
N PRO A 1038 -14.67 6.70 -51.81
CA PRO A 1038 -14.38 7.85 -50.91
C PRO A 1038 -15.30 9.08 -51.16
N LEU A 1039 -15.11 10.20 -50.44
CA LEU A 1039 -15.53 11.52 -50.94
C LEU A 1039 -14.66 12.66 -50.41
N LEU A 1040 -13.93 13.27 -51.34
CA LEU A 1040 -13.38 14.63 -51.31
C LEU A 1040 -14.52 15.66 -51.36
N TRP A 1041 -14.40 16.78 -50.65
CA TRP A 1041 -14.89 18.06 -51.17
C TRP A 1041 -14.06 19.26 -50.67
N THR A 1042 -13.76 20.11 -51.65
CA THR A 1042 -13.01 21.36 -51.63
C THR A 1042 -13.90 22.56 -51.28
N GLY A 1043 -13.34 23.61 -50.67
CA GLY A 1043 -14.00 24.92 -50.58
C GLY A 1043 -13.02 26.05 -50.19
N GLN A 1044 -12.66 26.90 -51.15
CA GLN A 1044 -11.88 28.14 -50.98
C GLN A 1044 -12.78 29.35 -50.65
N SER A 1045 -12.41 30.14 -49.62
CA SER A 1045 -12.36 31.63 -49.40
C SER A 1045 -13.45 32.59 -49.96
N PRO A 1046 -13.46 33.94 -49.74
CA PRO A 1046 -12.67 34.83 -48.84
C PRO A 1046 -13.48 35.97 -48.14
N PHE A 1047 -12.84 36.78 -47.27
CA PHE A 1047 -12.85 38.28 -47.17
C PHE A 1047 -12.49 38.79 -45.74
N GLN A 1048 -11.30 39.40 -45.57
CA GLN A 1048 -10.98 40.83 -45.30
C GLN A 1048 -11.14 41.29 -43.83
N LYS A 1049 -10.03 41.56 -43.11
CA LYS A 1049 -9.16 42.77 -43.06
C LYS A 1049 -9.72 43.93 -42.23
N THR A 1050 -9.05 44.22 -41.12
CA THR A 1050 -8.65 45.58 -40.69
C THR A 1050 -7.31 45.48 -39.95
N THR A 1051 -6.42 46.44 -40.22
CA THR A 1051 -5.06 46.62 -39.71
C THR A 1051 -4.89 48.07 -39.23
N ASP A 1052 -3.92 48.26 -38.30
CA ASP A 1052 -3.15 49.49 -37.96
C ASP A 1052 -3.88 50.61 -37.19
N ASP A 1053 -3.31 51.40 -36.25
CA ASP A 1053 -1.95 51.81 -35.80
C ASP A 1053 -2.05 52.26 -34.30
N GLU A 1054 -1.02 52.25 -33.41
CA GLU A 1054 0.02 53.30 -33.28
C GLU A 1054 1.24 52.89 -32.40
N LEU A 1055 2.45 53.01 -33.00
CA LEU A 1055 3.68 53.76 -32.58
C LEU A 1055 4.42 53.56 -31.22
N ARG A 1056 5.46 52.71 -31.30
CA ARG A 1056 6.93 52.88 -31.05
C ARG A 1056 7.57 54.12 -30.33
N GLY A 1057 8.59 53.81 -29.50
CA GLY A 1057 9.89 54.52 -29.36
C GLY A 1057 10.55 54.38 -27.96
N LYS A 1058 11.86 54.21 -27.71
CA LYS A 1058 13.14 54.29 -28.46
C LYS A 1058 14.33 53.73 -27.61
N LEU A 1059 15.37 53.19 -28.29
CA LEU A 1059 16.86 53.31 -28.16
C LEU A 1059 17.53 53.32 -26.75
N GLU A 1060 18.70 52.74 -26.48
CA GLU A 1060 19.96 52.73 -27.24
C GLU A 1060 21.01 51.74 -26.64
N THR A 1061 22.15 51.57 -27.34
CA THR A 1061 23.18 50.52 -27.21
C THR A 1061 24.54 51.12 -26.87
N ALA A 1062 25.45 50.40 -26.19
CA ALA A 1062 26.94 50.34 -26.40
C ALA A 1062 27.63 49.67 -25.19
N VAL A 1063 28.39 48.55 -25.24
CA VAL A 1063 29.58 48.07 -26.01
C VAL A 1063 30.85 48.07 -25.14
N SER A 1064 31.59 46.94 -25.23
CA SER A 1064 33.07 46.75 -25.12
C SER A 1064 33.57 45.94 -23.91
N ARG A 1065 34.58 45.06 -23.96
CA ARG A 1065 35.19 44.13 -24.94
C ARG A 1065 36.37 43.46 -24.19
N LYS A 1066 36.80 42.28 -24.66
CA LYS A 1066 38.09 41.57 -24.44
C LYS A 1066 38.29 40.91 -23.06
N GLY A 1067 38.79 39.69 -22.94
CA GLY A 1067 39.33 38.73 -23.92
C GLY A 1067 40.47 37.91 -23.32
N MET A 1068 40.66 36.69 -23.86
CA MET A 1068 41.80 35.75 -23.71
C MET A 1068 41.95 35.09 -22.33
N GLY A 1069 42.21 33.79 -22.22
CA GLY A 1069 42.48 32.75 -23.21
C GLY A 1069 43.20 31.59 -22.52
N ASP A 1070 43.04 30.37 -23.07
CA ASP A 1070 43.95 29.21 -22.99
C ASP A 1070 44.25 28.60 -21.60
N LYS A 1071 44.49 27.29 -21.39
CA LYS A 1071 44.32 25.99 -22.07
C LYS A 1071 45.03 24.97 -21.14
N VAL A 1072 44.72 23.67 -21.30
CA VAL A 1072 45.62 22.49 -21.08
C VAL A 1072 45.63 21.76 -19.71
N HIS A 1073 44.93 20.62 -19.73
CA HIS A 1073 45.33 19.21 -19.47
C HIS A 1073 45.77 18.64 -18.09
N TYR A 1074 44.96 17.64 -17.67
CA TYR A 1074 45.24 16.24 -17.28
C TYR A 1074 46.18 15.83 -16.11
N ALA A 1075 45.62 14.87 -15.35
CA ALA A 1075 46.20 13.66 -14.74
C ALA A 1075 46.49 13.66 -13.22
N ASP A 1076 45.69 12.82 -12.53
CA ASP A 1076 45.94 11.86 -11.41
C ASP A 1076 47.41 11.35 -11.28
N PRO A 1077 47.89 10.66 -10.19
CA PRO A 1077 47.16 9.95 -9.12
C PRO A 1077 47.81 9.90 -7.69
N ASP A 1078 47.09 9.22 -6.79
CA ASP A 1078 47.57 8.36 -5.68
C ASP A 1078 47.99 8.88 -4.28
N ASP A 1079 47.54 8.05 -3.31
CA ASP A 1079 48.09 7.67 -2.00
C ASP A 1079 47.65 8.34 -0.67
N ARG A 1080 46.72 7.63 -0.02
CA ARG A 1080 46.80 7.00 1.32
C ARG A 1080 47.06 7.84 2.60
N MET A 1081 46.04 7.71 3.47
CA MET A 1081 46.08 7.23 4.87
C MET A 1081 46.31 8.19 6.07
N TYR A 1082 45.35 8.05 6.99
CA TYR A 1082 45.35 8.20 8.47
C TYR A 1082 45.04 9.55 9.14
N SER A 1083 43.84 9.58 9.76
CA SER A 1083 43.48 9.97 11.14
C SER A 1083 43.95 11.33 11.69
N VAL A 1084 43.07 12.23 12.14
CA VAL A 1084 42.55 12.51 13.52
C VAL A 1084 42.09 14.01 13.48
N PRO A 1085 41.36 14.68 14.43
CA PRO A 1085 40.14 14.44 15.22
C PRO A 1085 39.00 15.48 14.95
N LYS A 1086 37.88 15.33 15.69
CA LYS A 1086 36.81 16.34 15.90
C LYS A 1086 37.30 17.58 16.67
N LEU A 1087 36.88 18.78 16.25
CA LEU A 1087 36.21 19.87 17.02
C LEU A 1087 36.49 21.28 16.45
N ASN A 1088 35.43 21.88 15.88
CA ASN A 1088 34.74 23.08 16.37
C ASN A 1088 35.37 24.51 16.26
N VAL A 1089 34.51 25.42 15.75
CA VAL A 1089 34.36 26.88 16.03
C VAL A 1089 35.17 27.91 15.20
N ASN A 1090 34.42 28.54 14.26
CA ASN A 1090 34.25 29.97 13.93
C ASN A 1090 35.38 30.95 13.50
N HIS A 1091 34.97 31.74 12.48
CA HIS A 1091 35.09 33.22 12.29
C HIS A 1091 36.38 33.87 11.74
N VAL A 1092 36.21 34.58 10.61
CA VAL A 1092 36.60 36.01 10.39
C VAL A 1092 35.55 36.63 9.44
N LYS A 1093 34.55 37.42 9.86
CA LYS A 1093 34.49 38.86 10.27
C LYS A 1093 34.85 39.89 9.18
N LEU A 1094 33.87 40.71 8.82
CA LEU A 1094 34.05 42.15 8.60
C LEU A 1094 32.83 42.91 9.16
N TRP A 1095 33.11 43.98 9.91
CA TRP A 1095 32.19 44.84 10.66
C TRP A 1095 31.93 46.15 9.91
N TYR A 1096 30.74 46.77 10.09
CA TYR A 1096 30.63 48.15 10.57
C TYR A 1096 29.23 48.46 11.16
N HIS A 1097 29.24 49.34 12.17
CA HIS A 1097 28.22 49.74 13.15
C HIS A 1097 27.00 50.53 12.63
N SER A 1098 25.83 50.36 13.27
CA SER A 1098 25.27 51.32 14.26
C SER A 1098 23.88 50.90 14.78
N GLN A 1099 23.70 50.89 16.10
CA GLN A 1099 22.42 50.77 16.84
C GLN A 1099 21.56 52.06 16.69
N PRO A 1100 20.21 51.99 16.81
CA PRO A 1100 19.59 52.22 18.12
C PRO A 1100 18.30 51.41 18.46
N LYS A 1101 18.24 50.97 19.73
CA LYS A 1101 17.16 51.09 20.74
C LYS A 1101 15.80 50.34 20.61
N GLU A 1102 15.41 49.85 21.79
CA GLU A 1102 14.15 49.23 22.23
C GLU A 1102 12.87 50.04 21.97
N GLY A 1103 11.75 49.33 21.81
CA GLY A 1103 10.40 49.82 22.06
C GLY A 1103 9.65 50.40 20.87
N ALA A 1104 8.97 49.54 20.08
CA ALA A 1104 7.91 49.98 19.17
C ALA A 1104 6.73 49.00 19.20
N ARG A 1105 5.63 49.44 19.80
CA ARG A 1105 4.28 48.88 19.60
C ARG A 1105 3.85 49.19 18.17
N LEU A 1106 3.45 48.18 17.41
CA LEU A 1106 2.62 48.37 16.21
C LEU A 1106 1.16 48.35 16.65
N SER A 1107 0.62 49.54 16.90
CA SER A 1107 -0.82 49.76 17.02
C SER A 1107 -1.42 49.94 15.62
N MET A 1108 -2.25 49.00 15.15
CA MET A 1108 -3.21 49.28 14.08
C MET A 1108 -4.42 49.98 14.69
N ALA A 1109 -4.59 51.26 14.41
CA ALA A 1109 -5.84 51.97 14.62
C ALA A 1109 -6.69 51.81 13.35
N VAL A 1110 -7.90 51.27 13.48
CA VAL A 1110 -8.92 51.30 12.43
C VAL A 1110 -9.90 52.42 12.76
N ASP A 1111 -9.98 53.46 11.91
CA ASP A 1111 -10.96 54.55 12.03
C ASP A 1111 -12.34 54.02 11.59
N ILE A 1112 -13.24 53.81 12.55
CA ILE A 1112 -14.61 53.34 12.30
C ILE A 1112 -15.54 54.56 12.26
N ARG A 1113 -15.46 55.34 11.19
CA ARG A 1113 -16.46 56.38 10.87
C ARG A 1113 -17.12 56.04 9.54
N GLY A 1114 -18.28 55.40 9.62
CA GLY A 1114 -19.12 55.12 8.44
C GLY A 1114 -19.98 53.85 8.49
N HIS A 1115 -19.83 52.98 9.50
CA HIS A 1115 -20.56 51.71 9.59
C HIS A 1115 -21.65 51.76 10.67
N GLY A 1116 -22.89 51.42 10.31
CA GLY A 1116 -23.98 51.22 11.27
C GLY A 1116 -23.87 49.83 11.88
N CYS A 1117 -23.65 49.74 13.19
CA CYS A 1117 -23.53 48.48 13.93
C CYS A 1117 -24.63 48.38 14.99
N GLU A 1118 -25.21 47.20 15.17
CA GLU A 1118 -26.23 46.91 16.21
C GLU A 1118 -25.70 45.93 17.28
N LEU A 1119 -26.22 46.06 18.50
CA LEU A 1119 -25.88 45.26 19.69
C LEU A 1119 -26.95 44.20 19.98
N ILE A 1120 -26.56 42.95 20.19
CA ILE A 1120 -27.48 41.86 20.61
C ILE A 1120 -27.10 41.36 22.01
N MET A 1121 -28.06 41.33 22.95
CA MET A 1121 -27.88 40.79 24.32
C MET A 1121 -28.63 39.45 24.49
N PRO A 1122 -28.02 38.39 25.07
CA PRO A 1122 -28.72 37.15 25.39
C PRO A 1122 -29.36 37.24 26.78
N ASN A 1123 -30.63 36.85 26.91
CA ASN A 1123 -31.33 36.71 28.18
C ASN A 1123 -32.05 35.35 28.23
N GLN A 1124 -31.96 34.71 29.41
CA GLN A 1124 -32.71 33.55 29.92
C GLN A 1124 -32.32 32.16 29.39
N ILE A 1125 -31.66 31.34 30.23
CA ILE A 1125 -32.30 30.41 31.18
C ILE A 1125 -31.35 30.23 32.37
N LEU A 1126 -31.92 30.42 33.56
CA LEU A 1126 -31.33 30.28 34.89
C LEU A 1126 -31.92 29.02 35.57
N ASP A 1127 -31.34 28.70 36.73
CA ASP A 1127 -31.84 27.89 37.86
C ASP A 1127 -31.35 26.44 37.95
N HIS A 1128 -30.83 25.92 39.07
CA HIS A 1128 -30.75 26.41 40.47
C HIS A 1128 -29.65 25.62 41.25
N GLU A 1129 -28.87 26.36 42.08
CA GLU A 1129 -28.44 26.15 43.50
C GLU A 1129 -27.92 24.77 44.04
N TYR A 1130 -26.89 24.60 44.90
CA TYR A 1130 -26.34 25.31 46.11
C TYR A 1130 -25.06 24.55 46.62
N PRO A 1131 -24.34 24.91 47.74
CA PRO A 1131 -23.62 26.14 48.12
C PRO A 1131 -22.10 25.97 48.43
N TYR A 1132 -21.45 27.14 48.50
CA TYR A 1132 -20.16 27.54 49.08
C TYR A 1132 -19.95 27.23 50.58
N ASP A 1133 -18.68 27.16 51.03
CA ASP A 1133 -18.15 28.17 51.97
C ASP A 1133 -16.62 28.35 51.90
N ALA A 1134 -16.18 29.57 52.22
CA ALA A 1134 -14.92 30.21 51.90
C ALA A 1134 -14.07 30.61 53.14
N GLN A 1135 -12.92 31.25 52.86
CA GLN A 1135 -12.02 32.08 53.70
C GLN A 1135 -10.78 31.35 54.26
N SER A 1136 -9.52 31.80 54.10
CA SER A 1136 -9.04 33.18 54.28
C SER A 1136 -7.55 33.37 53.85
N ARG A 1137 -7.33 34.48 53.13
CA ARG A 1137 -6.25 35.51 53.18
C ARG A 1137 -4.76 35.16 53.37
N GLY A 1138 -3.96 35.68 52.43
CA GLY A 1138 -2.66 36.33 52.72
C GLY A 1138 -1.65 36.34 51.56
N ASP A 1139 -1.61 37.44 50.79
CA ASP A 1139 -0.51 38.07 50.00
C ASP A 1139 0.86 37.34 49.87
N THR A 1140 1.66 37.40 48.78
CA THR A 1140 1.67 38.13 47.49
C THR A 1140 2.76 37.50 46.60
N THR A 1141 2.67 37.75 45.28
CA THR A 1141 3.67 37.57 44.20
C THR A 1141 4.02 36.15 43.69
N ALA A 1142 3.48 35.82 42.52
CA ALA A 1142 4.10 34.90 41.57
C ALA A 1142 3.82 35.35 40.12
N ASN A 1143 4.89 35.45 39.32
CA ASN A 1143 4.87 35.68 37.88
C ASN A 1143 4.15 34.53 37.16
N ILE A 1144 3.25 34.83 36.22
CA ILE A 1144 2.74 33.87 35.24
C ILE A 1144 3.11 34.36 33.84
N THR A 1145 3.84 33.52 33.12
CA THR A 1145 4.11 33.61 31.68
C THR A 1145 2.98 32.89 30.95
N PHE A 1146 2.34 33.54 29.97
CA PHE A 1146 1.31 32.91 29.13
C PHE A 1146 1.95 32.27 27.91
N LYS A 1147 1.61 30.99 27.66
CA LYS A 1147 1.81 30.29 26.39
C LYS A 1147 0.44 30.10 25.72
N ASP A 1148 0.34 30.63 24.51
CA ASP A 1148 -0.44 30.17 23.35
C ASP A 1148 -1.87 29.63 23.58
N THR A 1149 -2.86 30.46 23.25
CA THR A 1149 -4.25 30.05 22.99
C THR A 1149 -4.51 30.14 21.48
N LEU A 1150 -4.91 29.03 20.86
CA LEU A 1150 -5.36 28.93 19.47
C LEU A 1150 -6.77 29.54 19.32
N VAL A 1151 -7.04 30.22 18.19
CA VAL A 1151 -8.39 30.60 17.75
C VAL A 1151 -8.59 30.04 16.34
N GLU A 1152 -9.57 29.16 16.16
CA GLU A 1152 -10.06 28.71 14.84
C GLU A 1152 -11.07 29.72 14.28
N MET A 1153 -10.95 30.03 12.98
CA MET A 1153 -11.94 30.78 12.20
C MET A 1153 -12.44 29.90 11.06
N HIS A 1154 -13.73 29.53 11.11
CA HIS A 1154 -14.47 29.01 9.96
C HIS A 1154 -15.23 30.18 9.30
N VAL A 1155 -15.03 30.38 8.01
CA VAL A 1155 -15.82 31.32 7.19
C VAL A 1155 -16.57 30.50 6.15
N ASP A 1156 -17.90 30.53 6.22
CA ASP A 1156 -18.75 30.12 5.10
C ASP A 1156 -19.74 31.25 4.77
N HIS A 1157 -19.73 31.63 3.50
CA HIS A 1157 -20.52 32.62 2.78
C HIS A 1157 -21.13 33.84 3.51
N GLY A 1158 -20.46 35.00 3.38
CA GLY A 1158 -21.14 36.29 3.19
C GLY A 1158 -21.35 37.19 4.41
N VAL A 1159 -20.40 37.26 5.36
CA VAL A 1159 -20.29 38.32 6.38
C VAL A 1159 -18.81 38.50 6.73
N ASP A 1160 -18.26 39.71 6.61
CA ASP A 1160 -16.86 39.99 6.95
C ASP A 1160 -16.74 40.72 8.31
N VAL A 1161 -15.93 40.12 9.18
CA VAL A 1161 -15.37 40.61 10.46
C VAL A 1161 -16.26 40.49 11.72
N LEU A 1162 -15.94 39.50 12.56
CA LEU A 1162 -16.29 39.43 13.99
C LEU A 1162 -15.13 40.03 14.81
N THR A 1163 -15.40 41.05 15.64
CA THR A 1163 -14.43 41.54 16.64
C THR A 1163 -14.92 41.24 18.05
N TYR A 1164 -14.09 40.53 18.82
CA TYR A 1164 -14.28 40.31 20.25
C TYR A 1164 -13.35 41.25 21.01
N ASN A 1165 -13.88 42.04 21.95
CA ASN A 1165 -13.06 42.84 22.86
C ASN A 1165 -13.02 42.16 24.23
N GLY A 1166 -11.83 42.02 24.80
CA GLY A 1166 -11.48 41.08 25.88
C GLY A 1166 -12.07 41.33 27.26
N ASP A 1167 -13.20 42.03 27.37
CA ASP A 1167 -13.94 42.17 28.63
C ASP A 1167 -15.39 41.72 28.38
N GLY A 1168 -15.79 40.65 29.08
CA GLY A 1168 -16.94 39.81 28.74
C GLY A 1168 -18.26 40.50 28.37
N HIS A 1169 -18.98 39.81 27.47
CA HIS A 1169 -20.43 39.86 27.24
C HIS A 1169 -21.03 41.00 26.38
N LYS A 1170 -20.46 41.39 25.23
CA LYS A 1170 -21.21 42.09 24.15
C LYS A 1170 -20.71 41.73 22.75
N LEU A 1171 -21.64 41.34 21.85
CA LEU A 1171 -21.37 41.02 20.43
C LEU A 1171 -21.92 42.15 19.53
N TRP A 1172 -21.13 42.60 18.55
CA TRP A 1172 -21.52 43.62 17.56
C TRP A 1172 -21.47 43.04 16.15
N VAL A 1173 -22.46 43.40 15.31
CA VAL A 1173 -22.49 43.04 13.88
C VAL A 1173 -22.56 44.33 13.07
N CYS A 1174 -21.68 44.47 12.06
CA CYS A 1174 -21.57 45.66 11.21
C CYS A 1174 -21.75 45.28 9.73
N TYR A 1175 -22.36 46.18 8.94
CA TYR A 1175 -22.62 45.96 7.50
C TYR A 1175 -21.86 46.99 6.62
N PRO A 1176 -21.45 46.62 5.38
CA PRO A 1176 -20.81 47.55 4.44
C PRO A 1176 -21.85 48.47 3.76
N PRO A 1177 -21.50 49.73 3.43
CA PRO A 1177 -22.40 50.66 2.75
C PRO A 1177 -22.24 50.50 1.24
N THR A 1178 -22.94 49.56 0.60
CA THR A 1178 -23.37 49.59 -0.83
C THR A 1178 -23.91 48.22 -1.29
N ALA A 1179 -25.24 48.04 -1.27
CA ALA A 1179 -26.04 47.48 -2.38
C ALA A 1179 -27.53 47.39 -1.97
N PRO A 1180 -28.49 47.69 -2.87
CA PRO A 1180 -29.88 47.96 -2.53
C PRO A 1180 -30.81 46.73 -2.65
N ASN A 1181 -31.87 46.73 -1.84
CA ASN A 1181 -33.13 45.98 -2.01
C ASN A 1181 -33.07 44.45 -2.12
N ILE A 1182 -33.12 43.75 -0.98
CA ILE A 1182 -33.95 42.53 -0.86
C ILE A 1182 -34.75 42.63 0.45
N ARG A 1183 -36.02 43.01 0.32
CA ARG A 1183 -37.04 42.81 1.37
C ARG A 1183 -37.49 41.35 1.33
N THR A 1184 -37.80 40.83 2.51
CA THR A 1184 -38.58 39.62 2.81
C THR A 1184 -37.97 38.26 2.41
N LEU A 1185 -37.41 37.55 3.40
CA LEU A 1185 -37.60 36.11 3.56
C LEU A 1185 -37.73 35.79 5.06
N SER A 1186 -38.84 35.13 5.38
CA SER A 1186 -39.36 34.79 6.70
C SER A 1186 -38.69 33.55 7.27
N LYS A 1187 -38.54 33.54 8.61
CA LYS A 1187 -38.28 32.38 9.49
C LYS A 1187 -38.95 31.08 9.01
N VAL A 1188 -38.20 30.07 8.60
CA VAL A 1188 -38.52 28.64 8.74
C VAL A 1188 -37.21 27.80 8.70
N ASP A 1189 -37.04 26.95 9.71
CA ASP A 1189 -36.21 25.73 9.84
C ASP A 1189 -34.66 25.78 9.79
N VAL A 1190 -34.09 26.12 10.95
CA VAL A 1190 -32.78 25.62 11.42
C VAL A 1190 -33.03 24.36 12.27
N HIS A 1191 -33.32 23.23 11.64
CA HIS A 1191 -33.40 21.92 12.31
C HIS A 1191 -33.23 20.78 11.29
N ARG A 1192 -32.07 20.73 10.62
CA ARG A 1192 -31.70 19.55 9.79
C ARG A 1192 -30.23 19.55 9.32
N TYR A 1193 -29.27 19.76 10.23
CA TYR A 1193 -27.88 19.36 9.98
C TYR A 1193 -27.21 19.03 11.32
N ALA A 1194 -27.48 17.84 11.81
CA ALA A 1194 -26.76 17.20 12.93
C ALA A 1194 -26.89 15.67 12.76
N THR A 1195 -26.47 15.17 11.61
CA THR A 1195 -26.01 13.78 11.38
C THR A 1195 -25.38 13.72 10.00
N LEU A 1196 -24.07 13.94 9.96
CA LEU A 1196 -23.14 13.40 8.97
C LEU A 1196 -21.80 13.25 9.68
#